data_AF-A0A1Q5TBS2-F1
#
_entry.id   AF-A0A1Q5TBS2-F1
#
_cell.length_a   1.000
_cell.length_b   1.000
_cell.length_c   1.000
_cell.angle_alpha   90.00
_cell.angle_beta   90.00
_cell.angle_gamma   90.00
#
_symmetry.space_group_name_H-M   'P 1'
#
loop_
_entity.id
_entity.type
_entity.pdbx_description
1 polymer ?
#
loop_
_entity_poly.entity_id
_entity_poly.type
_entity_poly.pdbx_seq_one_letter_code
_entity_poly.pdbx_strand_id
1 'polypeptide(L)'
;MSIKRALSKAIRGHVNDDDSSGSHIRTSLSLGPSKPRTSTSHDSHAHHSPTASPRRSILGNFFREKDYVSSSEDFSDDSSTGNLSKNQQKRLVRQQRRNERSRLSEEQFSESDHRRKEEELAKAAAEETPEMKARYGELPLMQSQSRPREDRIALDDITPDMAGQEVYFTARLHVVRRMSAKLVFLVFRQQLTTFQGVLHELPGVSSLAMISWAEHLRVGSFLRVRGKIQKPDVPVLGCSIHDVELSIDSLHLLVKREEPVPFSVYEAEIRTNEEDKAEGRRSHIPDRTRLSNRLLDLRTATSQSIFRLQSATCNLFRGALDEQGFIEIHTPKLQGAATESGASVFKVDYFGRPAFLAQSPQLAKQMAIAADFGRVYEIGAVFRAENSNTHRHLTEYTGLDIEMAIEEHYHEMLETLDATIKNILSGVYTKYRREIDMVKHQFPSEDVVWLEKTPIIRFTDGIQMLNDSGWRDEEGKLLPTDEDLATRDEIRLGQLVKEKYGTDYYVLDKFPRGARPFYTMPDPEDDKFTNSFDMFIRGQEIVSGGQRIHEPHMLEENMRKWGINPEDMEEYLEAFRWGAPPHAGAGVGLERLLMLLLQVGNIRLTSLFHRDPKSLPAKPPVHQLRHPEASTIEPPWQERSRVATDVSELQPLEKLVANYGDATSTSWFDERFKIWRDMATGAAVAYVPSSSNYVIIPGNPACDPSQYSRTITQFLQWLRRETKYKPVWILCSPEVETILGERLGWRSLSCIAEERVEPSRNQAASDGEIARKLRRAENEGIKVVSFSQGELPSEEIRGKIDERIAEWLAGRKGTQVHLSEIRPWIDSEHRWYFYALDKEGVICAFVALAMLSPAHGMQVKYSLDFPNSPSGVIEYIVTQAIQTASKGGVSGLTFGAGATSRLIPGHNLHGAKIKMLERTYETLAKQFHLVRKSEFRAKLGATEEPLYISYPAHGLGSKGIRAVLNFFED
;
A
#
# COMPACT_ATOMS: atom_id res chain seq x y z
N MET A 1 -14.72 -30.26 -8.56
CA MET A 1 -13.52 -30.82 -9.22
C MET A 1 -12.61 -29.79 -9.92
N SER A 2 -13.14 -28.68 -10.45
CA SER A 2 -12.38 -27.82 -11.37
C SER A 2 -11.45 -26.80 -10.64
N ILE A 3 -11.94 -25.98 -9.71
CA ILE A 3 -11.14 -24.96 -8.95
C ILE A 3 -9.87 -25.55 -8.31
N LYS A 4 -9.98 -26.76 -7.74
CA LYS A 4 -8.88 -27.52 -7.11
C LYS A 4 -7.67 -27.70 -8.04
N ARG A 5 -7.87 -28.09 -9.31
CA ARG A 5 -6.75 -28.32 -10.24
C ARG A 5 -6.13 -27.02 -10.74
N ALA A 6 -6.95 -25.98 -10.86
CA ALA A 6 -6.55 -24.65 -11.29
C ALA A 6 -5.70 -23.92 -10.24
N LEU A 7 -6.18 -23.86 -8.99
CA LEU A 7 -5.41 -23.35 -7.84
C LEU A 7 -4.17 -24.21 -7.56
N SER A 8 -4.28 -25.54 -7.63
CA SER A 8 -3.15 -26.44 -7.33
C SER A 8 -2.01 -26.27 -8.32
N LYS A 9 -2.27 -26.13 -9.62
CA LYS A 9 -1.22 -26.00 -10.64
C LYS A 9 -0.76 -24.56 -10.89
N ALA A 10 -1.64 -23.57 -10.80
CA ALA A 10 -1.22 -22.17 -10.83
C ALA A 10 -0.26 -21.91 -9.66
N ILE A 11 -0.66 -22.28 -8.44
CA ILE A 11 0.18 -21.99 -7.30
C ILE A 11 1.40 -22.95 -7.22
N ARG A 12 1.32 -24.21 -7.68
CA ARG A 12 2.51 -25.09 -7.81
C ARG A 12 3.52 -24.61 -8.86
N GLY A 13 3.06 -24.00 -9.96
CA GLY A 13 3.94 -23.36 -10.94
C GLY A 13 4.75 -22.19 -10.35
N HIS A 14 4.29 -21.62 -9.22
CA HIS A 14 5.04 -20.63 -8.47
C HIS A 14 6.09 -21.22 -7.52
N VAL A 15 5.91 -22.47 -7.05
CA VAL A 15 6.74 -23.11 -6.00
C VAL A 15 7.79 -24.08 -6.53
N ASN A 16 7.62 -24.64 -7.73
CA ASN A 16 8.54 -25.64 -8.28
C ASN A 16 9.83 -25.10 -8.92
N ASP A 17 10.00 -23.78 -9.06
CA ASP A 17 11.20 -23.20 -9.71
C ASP A 17 12.11 -22.42 -8.74
N ASP A 18 11.97 -22.65 -7.42
CA ASP A 18 13.01 -22.31 -6.42
C ASP A 18 14.04 -23.45 -6.24
N ASP A 19 13.93 -24.54 -7.03
CA ASP A 19 14.94 -25.59 -7.16
C ASP A 19 14.95 -26.14 -8.59
N SER A 20 15.82 -25.61 -9.44
CA SER A 20 16.58 -26.31 -10.49
C SER A 20 17.07 -25.35 -11.58
N SER A 21 18.39 -25.36 -11.78
CA SER A 21 19.08 -24.72 -12.89
C SER A 21 19.12 -25.63 -14.11
N GLY A 22 18.73 -25.09 -15.26
CA GLY A 22 19.58 -25.14 -16.46
C GLY A 22 19.42 -26.34 -17.40
N SER A 23 18.67 -26.08 -18.47
CA SER A 23 18.54 -26.79 -19.75
C SER A 23 19.84 -27.23 -20.44
N HIS A 24 19.78 -28.23 -21.33
CA HIS A 24 19.93 -28.02 -22.79
C HIS A 24 19.65 -29.29 -23.62
N ILE A 25 18.96 -29.08 -24.74
CA ILE A 25 18.77 -30.03 -25.84
C ILE A 25 20.02 -30.00 -26.73
N ARG A 26 20.60 -31.15 -27.09
CA ARG A 26 21.15 -31.39 -28.44
C ARG A 26 21.36 -32.88 -28.73
N THR A 27 20.88 -33.24 -29.92
CA THR A 27 21.06 -34.47 -30.68
C THR A 27 22.53 -34.76 -30.99
N SER A 28 22.95 -36.03 -30.84
CA SER A 28 23.56 -36.86 -31.90
C SER A 28 24.31 -38.08 -31.31
N LEU A 29 24.05 -39.24 -31.93
CA LEU A 29 24.80 -40.48 -31.79
C LEU A 29 26.13 -40.37 -32.55
N SER A 30 27.24 -40.86 -31.98
CA SER A 30 27.90 -42.09 -32.43
C SER A 30 29.39 -42.20 -32.00
N LEU A 31 29.68 -43.34 -31.35
CA LEU A 31 30.82 -44.25 -31.53
C LEU A 31 32.27 -43.73 -31.51
N GLY A 32 33.05 -44.27 -30.55
CA GLY A 32 34.35 -44.87 -30.87
C GLY A 32 35.49 -44.57 -29.88
N PRO A 33 36.35 -45.55 -29.52
CA PRO A 33 37.08 -45.55 -28.24
C PRO A 33 38.62 -45.42 -28.37
N SER A 34 39.32 -45.04 -27.29
CA SER A 34 40.55 -45.70 -26.80
C SER A 34 41.30 -44.91 -25.71
N LYS A 35 41.35 -45.51 -24.50
CA LYS A 35 42.52 -45.95 -23.71
C LYS A 35 43.79 -45.08 -23.53
N PRO A 36 44.59 -45.33 -22.45
CA PRO A 36 44.99 -44.31 -21.47
C PRO A 36 46.53 -44.24 -21.23
N ARG A 37 46.99 -43.34 -20.33
CA ARG A 37 48.16 -43.46 -19.40
C ARG A 37 48.61 -42.07 -18.92
N THR A 38 48.49 -41.72 -17.63
CA THR A 38 49.43 -41.86 -16.48
C THR A 38 50.69 -40.97 -16.48
N SER A 39 51.01 -40.48 -15.28
CA SER A 39 52.32 -40.06 -14.72
C SER A 39 52.59 -38.53 -14.79
N THR A 40 52.54 -37.81 -13.64
CA THR A 40 53.65 -37.41 -12.71
C THR A 40 54.58 -36.36 -13.34
N SER A 41 55.11 -35.31 -12.72
CA SER A 41 55.23 -34.80 -11.33
C SER A 41 56.14 -33.55 -11.38
N HIS A 42 56.15 -32.74 -10.31
CA HIS A 42 57.23 -31.81 -9.89
C HIS A 42 57.43 -30.52 -10.73
N ASP A 43 57.72 -29.32 -10.23
CA ASP A 43 58.35 -28.78 -8.98
C ASP A 43 57.93 -27.28 -8.88
N SER A 44 57.58 -26.66 -7.75
CA SER A 44 58.31 -26.27 -6.52
C SER A 44 59.09 -24.93 -6.58
N HIS A 45 59.02 -24.20 -5.46
CA HIS A 45 59.61 -22.91 -5.05
C HIS A 45 58.85 -21.60 -5.36
N ALA A 46 58.80 -20.56 -4.50
CA ALA A 46 58.92 -20.37 -3.05
C ALA A 46 58.66 -18.86 -2.75
N HIS A 47 58.09 -18.56 -1.58
CA HIS A 47 58.13 -17.31 -0.79
C HIS A 47 57.66 -15.96 -1.37
N HIS A 48 56.61 -15.37 -0.77
CA HIS A 48 56.77 -14.40 0.33
C HIS A 48 55.41 -14.01 0.94
N SER A 49 55.30 -14.14 2.27
CA SER A 49 54.30 -13.45 3.10
C SER A 49 54.94 -12.20 3.70
N PRO A 50 54.14 -11.19 4.04
CA PRO A 50 54.21 -10.69 5.42
C PRO A 50 52.83 -10.48 6.07
N THR A 51 52.71 -11.11 7.24
CA THR A 51 52.17 -10.58 8.50
C THR A 51 50.74 -10.02 8.54
N ALA A 52 49.88 -10.81 9.17
CA ALA A 52 48.62 -10.40 9.79
C ALA A 52 48.83 -9.44 10.97
N SER A 53 47.84 -8.56 11.19
CA SER A 53 47.55 -7.94 12.50
C SER A 53 46.04 -8.05 12.77
N PRO A 54 45.59 -8.31 14.01
CA PRO A 54 44.24 -8.78 14.30
C PRO A 54 43.35 -7.65 14.81
N ARG A 55 42.44 -7.13 13.98
CA ARG A 55 41.34 -6.26 14.45
C ARG A 55 40.10 -6.43 13.58
N ARG A 56 39.25 -7.40 13.93
CA ARG A 56 37.78 -7.42 13.72
C ARG A 56 37.24 -8.79 14.15
N SER A 57 37.06 -8.99 15.45
CA SER A 57 36.24 -10.10 15.95
C SER A 57 35.61 -9.80 17.32
N ILE A 58 34.96 -8.64 17.47
CA ILE A 58 34.17 -8.35 18.68
C ILE A 58 32.76 -7.80 18.36
N LEU A 59 32.50 -7.26 17.17
CA LEU A 59 31.17 -6.70 16.84
C LEU A 59 30.16 -7.71 16.26
N GLY A 60 30.60 -8.89 15.81
CA GLY A 60 29.73 -9.88 15.16
C GLY A 60 29.00 -10.86 16.09
N ASN A 61 29.38 -10.92 17.37
CA ASN A 61 28.87 -11.91 18.33
C ASN A 61 28.07 -11.30 19.50
N PHE A 62 27.76 -10.01 19.48
CA PHE A 62 27.15 -9.31 20.62
C PHE A 62 25.63 -9.07 20.54
N PHE A 63 24.97 -9.40 19.42
CA PHE A 63 23.51 -9.26 19.27
C PHE A 63 22.82 -10.49 18.66
N ARG A 64 23.39 -11.68 18.90
CA ARG A 64 22.74 -12.94 18.56
C ARG A 64 21.98 -13.52 19.76
N GLU A 65 20.78 -14.00 19.43
CA GLU A 65 19.76 -14.70 20.24
C GLU A 65 18.71 -13.78 20.90
N LYS A 66 17.40 -13.97 20.69
CA LYS A 66 16.62 -15.07 20.09
C LYS A 66 15.24 -14.49 19.70
N ASP A 67 14.89 -14.51 18.41
CA ASP A 67 13.50 -14.61 17.92
C ASP A 67 13.47 -14.82 16.40
N TYR A 68 14.10 -15.91 15.99
CA TYR A 68 13.77 -16.66 14.79
C TYR A 68 14.21 -18.09 15.11
N VAL A 69 13.27 -18.98 15.43
CA VAL A 69 13.56 -20.42 15.32
C VAL A 69 13.60 -20.72 13.83
N SER A 70 14.77 -20.49 13.24
CA SER A 70 15.19 -21.12 12.00
C SER A 70 15.25 -22.63 12.27
N SER A 71 14.24 -23.34 11.81
CA SER A 71 14.32 -24.79 11.63
C SER A 71 15.12 -25.06 10.35
N SER A 72 16.43 -24.82 10.40
CA SER A 72 17.38 -25.41 9.46
C SER A 72 18.00 -26.63 10.15
N GLU A 73 17.28 -27.75 10.12
CA GLU A 73 17.94 -29.04 10.23
C GLU A 73 18.31 -29.44 8.80
N ASP A 74 19.54 -29.11 8.40
CA ASP A 74 20.15 -29.71 7.21
C ASP A 74 20.38 -31.19 7.53
N PHE A 75 19.48 -32.03 7.04
CA PHE A 75 19.79 -33.43 6.83
C PHE A 75 20.74 -33.50 5.62
N SER A 76 21.95 -33.97 5.85
CA SER A 76 22.82 -34.45 4.78
C SER A 76 22.10 -35.60 4.06
N ASP A 77 21.65 -35.34 2.83
CA ASP A 77 21.04 -36.34 1.96
C ASP A 77 22.17 -37.14 1.29
N ASP A 78 22.66 -38.17 1.99
CA ASP A 78 23.46 -39.22 1.36
C ASP A 78 22.49 -40.17 0.65
N SER A 79 22.26 -39.91 -0.64
CA SER A 79 21.35 -40.67 -1.47
C SER A 79 21.92 -42.07 -1.74
N SER A 80 21.51 -43.07 -0.95
CA SER A 80 21.52 -44.46 -1.38
C SER A 80 20.15 -45.10 -1.18
N THR A 81 19.60 -45.57 -2.30
CA THR A 81 18.34 -46.28 -2.42
C THR A 81 18.35 -47.57 -1.57
N GLY A 82 17.49 -47.67 -0.54
CA GLY A 82 17.24 -48.92 0.18
C GLY A 82 16.15 -48.83 1.26
N ASN A 83 15.20 -49.75 1.26
CA ASN A 83 14.13 -49.88 2.27
C ASN A 83 14.69 -50.01 3.70
N LEU A 84 14.25 -49.14 4.63
CA LEU A 84 14.71 -49.11 6.02
C LEU A 84 14.30 -50.35 6.83
N SER A 85 15.21 -50.81 7.71
CA SER A 85 15.04 -51.99 8.57
C SER A 85 14.15 -51.71 9.81
N LYS A 86 13.38 -52.72 10.28
CA LYS A 86 12.50 -52.66 11.48
C LYS A 86 13.21 -52.14 12.74
N ASN A 87 14.52 -52.30 12.87
CA ASN A 87 15.28 -51.78 14.02
C ASN A 87 15.58 -50.26 13.91
N GLN A 88 15.73 -49.71 12.70
CA GLN A 88 15.85 -48.25 12.50
C GLN A 88 14.53 -47.54 12.78
N GLN A 89 13.39 -48.13 12.38
CA GLN A 89 12.05 -47.61 12.73
C GLN A 89 11.81 -47.56 14.24
N LYS A 90 12.20 -48.61 15.00
CA LYS A 90 12.09 -48.60 16.46
C LYS A 90 12.98 -47.55 17.13
N ARG A 91 14.14 -47.25 16.55
CA ARG A 91 15.07 -46.21 17.06
C ARG A 91 14.51 -44.80 16.83
N LEU A 92 13.92 -44.55 15.67
CA LEU A 92 13.20 -43.32 15.34
C LEU A 92 12.00 -43.06 16.25
N VAL A 93 11.18 -44.08 16.52
CA VAL A 93 10.02 -43.95 17.43
C VAL A 93 10.47 -43.66 18.88
N ARG A 94 11.59 -44.25 19.33
CA ARG A 94 12.17 -43.96 20.66
C ARG A 94 12.72 -42.53 20.74
N GLN A 95 13.30 -42.02 19.65
CA GLN A 95 13.82 -40.65 19.56
C GLN A 95 12.67 -39.62 19.51
N GLN A 96 11.59 -39.91 18.77
CA GLN A 96 10.37 -39.09 18.77
C GLN A 96 9.72 -39.01 20.15
N ARG A 97 9.57 -40.15 20.86
CA ARG A 97 9.05 -40.15 22.24
C ARG A 97 9.93 -39.39 23.24
N ARG A 98 11.25 -39.36 23.03
CA ARG A 98 12.18 -38.59 23.88
C ARG A 98 12.06 -37.08 23.61
N ASN A 99 11.85 -36.69 22.34
CA ASN A 99 11.63 -35.31 21.95
C ASN A 99 10.24 -34.79 22.37
N GLU A 100 9.19 -35.61 22.32
CA GLU A 100 7.86 -35.26 22.85
C GLU A 100 7.90 -35.04 24.36
N ARG A 101 8.61 -35.89 25.11
CA ARG A 101 8.77 -35.74 26.56
C ARG A 101 9.61 -34.52 26.94
N SER A 102 10.60 -34.15 26.11
CA SER A 102 11.39 -32.93 26.27
C SER A 102 10.55 -31.67 26.04
N ARG A 103 9.68 -31.67 25.02
CA ARG A 103 8.78 -30.55 24.71
C ARG A 103 7.70 -30.35 25.78
N LEU A 104 7.07 -31.42 26.26
CA LEU A 104 6.09 -31.34 27.35
C LEU A 104 6.73 -30.83 28.65
N SER A 105 8.01 -31.16 28.88
CA SER A 105 8.78 -30.64 30.02
C SER A 105 9.15 -29.17 29.86
N GLU A 106 9.44 -28.68 28.65
CA GLU A 106 9.67 -27.25 28.36
C GLU A 106 8.38 -26.42 28.44
N GLU A 107 7.24 -26.99 28.04
CA GLU A 107 5.92 -26.35 28.14
C GLU A 107 5.45 -26.19 29.60
N GLN A 108 5.63 -27.21 30.45
CA GLN A 108 5.36 -27.08 31.90
C GLN A 108 6.32 -26.10 32.60
N PHE A 109 7.57 -25.98 32.13
CA PHE A 109 8.52 -25.01 32.65
C PHE A 109 8.12 -23.57 32.28
N SER A 110 7.57 -23.37 31.07
CA SER A 110 7.10 -22.06 30.59
C SER A 110 5.88 -21.53 31.34
N GLU A 111 4.89 -22.38 31.68
CA GLU A 111 3.71 -21.96 32.45
C GLU A 111 4.04 -21.64 33.91
N SER A 112 4.89 -22.45 34.54
CA SER A 112 5.32 -22.22 35.92
C SER A 112 6.19 -20.96 36.08
N ASP A 113 7.08 -20.67 35.13
CA ASP A 113 7.84 -19.42 35.10
C ASP A 113 6.96 -18.18 34.86
N HIS A 114 5.91 -18.31 34.04
CA HIS A 114 4.94 -17.23 33.84
C HIS A 114 4.18 -16.91 35.13
N ARG A 115 3.67 -17.94 35.82
CA ARG A 115 2.93 -17.78 37.07
C ARG A 115 3.81 -17.19 38.18
N ARG A 116 5.06 -17.64 38.27
CA ARG A 116 6.03 -17.10 39.22
C ARG A 116 6.35 -15.62 38.95
N LYS A 117 6.49 -15.22 37.68
CA LYS A 117 6.67 -13.80 37.31
C LYS A 117 5.46 -12.95 37.69
N GLU A 118 4.24 -13.45 37.47
CA GLU A 118 3.02 -12.76 37.88
C GLU A 118 2.92 -12.62 39.41
N GLU A 119 3.27 -13.67 40.16
CA GLU A 119 3.32 -13.65 41.62
C GLU A 119 4.39 -12.67 42.15
N GLU A 120 5.59 -12.66 41.55
CA GLU A 120 6.66 -11.69 41.87
C GLU A 120 6.24 -10.25 41.54
N LEU A 121 5.53 -10.03 40.42
CA LEU A 121 5.03 -8.73 40.02
C LEU A 121 3.91 -8.22 40.93
N ALA A 122 2.96 -9.10 41.28
CA ALA A 122 1.86 -8.78 42.18
C ALA A 122 2.38 -8.44 43.58
N LYS A 123 3.39 -9.17 44.05
CA LYS A 123 4.08 -8.88 45.30
C LYS A 123 4.82 -7.54 45.24
N ALA A 124 5.57 -7.29 44.17
CA ALA A 124 6.27 -6.02 43.98
C ALA A 124 5.29 -4.83 43.94
N ALA A 125 4.14 -4.97 43.26
CA ALA A 125 3.08 -3.96 43.21
C ALA A 125 2.40 -3.74 44.57
N ALA A 126 2.30 -4.77 45.41
CA ALA A 126 1.78 -4.65 46.77
C ALA A 126 2.77 -3.99 47.74
N GLU A 127 4.07 -4.12 47.47
CA GLU A 127 5.16 -3.54 48.28
C GLU A 127 5.53 -2.11 47.83
N GLU A 128 4.91 -1.55 46.78
CA GLU A 128 5.18 -0.19 46.33
C GLU A 128 4.72 0.88 47.34
N THR A 129 5.60 1.83 47.63
CA THR A 129 5.23 3.03 48.36
C THR A 129 4.43 3.99 47.48
N PRO A 130 3.62 4.90 48.06
CA PRO A 130 2.92 5.94 47.29
C PRO A 130 3.87 6.78 46.42
N GLU A 131 5.09 7.06 46.90
CA GLU A 131 6.12 7.79 46.19
C GLU A 131 6.64 7.04 44.96
N MET A 132 6.85 5.71 45.08
CA MET A 132 7.24 4.86 43.95
C MET A 132 6.14 4.84 42.88
N LYS A 133 4.89 4.69 43.31
CA LYS A 133 3.74 4.67 42.41
C LYS A 133 3.51 6.00 41.69
N ALA A 134 3.80 7.13 42.34
CA ALA A 134 3.69 8.46 41.74
C ALA A 134 4.70 8.73 40.60
N ARG A 135 5.77 7.94 40.49
CA ARG A 135 6.81 8.09 39.46
C ARG A 135 6.38 7.60 38.08
N TYR A 136 5.26 6.88 37.97
CA TYR A 136 4.79 6.40 36.68
C TYR A 136 3.27 6.35 36.58
N GLY A 137 2.76 6.05 35.38
CA GLY A 137 1.32 5.95 35.12
C GLY A 137 0.83 6.94 34.08
N GLU A 138 -0.49 7.08 33.97
CA GLU A 138 -1.14 7.94 32.97
C GLU A 138 -1.40 9.34 33.56
N LEU A 139 -1.04 10.38 32.80
CA LEU A 139 -1.40 11.75 33.15
C LEU A 139 -2.86 12.02 32.80
N PRO A 140 -3.53 12.93 33.53
CA PRO A 140 -4.87 13.36 33.15
C PRO A 140 -4.85 14.01 31.76
N LEU A 141 -5.98 13.93 31.07
CA LEU A 141 -6.16 14.57 29.77
C LEU A 141 -5.79 16.05 29.86
N MET A 142 -4.81 16.46 29.04
CA MET A 142 -4.38 17.85 28.97
C MET A 142 -5.48 18.71 28.33
N GLN A 143 -6.22 19.44 29.16
CA GLN A 143 -7.22 20.43 28.74
C GLN A 143 -6.90 21.80 29.35
N SER A 144 -5.60 22.12 29.43
CA SER A 144 -5.09 23.41 29.92
C SER A 144 -5.54 23.78 31.33
N GLN A 145 -5.77 22.79 32.21
CA GLN A 145 -6.24 23.01 33.58
C GLN A 145 -5.19 23.69 34.48
N SER A 146 -3.90 23.55 34.15
CA SER A 146 -2.81 24.20 34.86
C SER A 146 -1.63 24.49 33.92
N ARG A 147 -0.79 25.46 34.32
CA ARG A 147 0.44 25.83 33.60
C ARG A 147 1.58 26.03 34.62
N PRO A 148 2.21 24.94 35.11
CA PRO A 148 3.25 25.03 36.14
C PRO A 148 4.56 25.67 35.65
N ARG A 149 4.72 25.88 34.33
CA ARG A 149 5.92 26.47 33.70
C ARG A 149 7.23 25.75 34.07
N GLU A 150 7.16 24.44 34.26
CA GLU A 150 8.36 23.63 34.41
C GLU A 150 9.22 23.70 33.14
N ASP A 151 10.51 23.95 33.32
CA ASP A 151 11.48 23.99 32.22
C ASP A 151 11.62 22.60 31.60
N ARG A 152 11.47 22.54 30.28
CA ARG A 152 11.60 21.30 29.51
C ARG A 152 12.65 21.49 28.44
N ILE A 153 13.65 20.62 28.46
CA ILE A 153 14.73 20.65 27.48
C ILE A 153 14.27 20.00 26.17
N ALA A 154 14.71 20.55 25.03
CA ALA A 154 14.62 19.86 23.75
C ALA A 154 15.77 18.85 23.65
N LEU A 155 15.53 17.67 23.08
CA LEU A 155 16.57 16.65 22.96
C LEU A 155 17.76 17.14 22.11
N ASP A 156 17.53 18.06 21.17
CA ASP A 156 18.61 18.69 20.37
C ASP A 156 19.58 19.54 21.21
N ASP A 157 19.15 20.02 22.39
CA ASP A 157 19.97 20.84 23.29
C ASP A 157 20.77 20.00 24.29
N ILE A 158 20.60 18.66 24.28
CA ILE A 158 21.33 17.77 25.19
C ILE A 158 22.75 17.57 24.68
N THR A 159 23.72 17.93 25.51
CA THR A 159 25.15 17.81 25.21
C THR A 159 25.88 16.94 26.24
N PRO A 160 27.07 16.40 25.91
CA PRO A 160 27.82 15.53 26.82
C PRO A 160 28.25 16.18 28.14
N ASP A 161 28.43 17.51 28.17
CA ASP A 161 28.80 18.29 29.37
C ASP A 161 27.66 18.41 30.39
N MET A 162 26.43 18.05 30.01
CA MET A 162 25.30 17.99 30.94
C MET A 162 25.29 16.73 31.82
N ALA A 163 26.32 15.88 31.74
CA ALA A 163 26.44 14.69 32.59
C ALA A 163 26.31 15.04 34.08
N GLY A 164 25.39 14.34 34.76
CA GLY A 164 25.04 14.57 36.15
C GLY A 164 23.90 15.55 36.38
N GLN A 165 23.43 16.28 35.36
CA GLN A 165 22.27 17.18 35.48
C GLN A 165 20.96 16.41 35.40
N GLU A 166 19.95 16.90 36.13
CA GLU A 166 18.59 16.40 36.01
C GLU A 166 17.88 17.13 34.87
N VAL A 167 17.24 16.36 34.00
CA VAL A 167 16.50 16.88 32.85
C VAL A 167 15.08 16.38 32.83
N TYR A 168 14.22 17.18 32.21
CA TYR A 168 12.81 16.91 32.08
C TYR A 168 12.38 17.26 30.65
N PHE A 169 11.72 16.32 29.98
CA PHE A 169 11.31 16.52 28.59
C PHE A 169 10.03 15.74 28.26
N THR A 170 9.48 16.01 27.07
CA THR A 170 8.32 15.27 26.54
C THR A 170 8.67 14.74 25.16
N ALA A 171 8.66 13.42 24.98
CA ALA A 171 9.11 12.79 23.74
C ALA A 171 8.20 11.63 23.35
N ARG A 172 8.30 11.18 22.10
CA ARG A 172 7.66 9.91 21.70
C ARG A 172 8.52 8.74 22.13
N LEU A 173 7.89 7.68 22.60
CA LEU A 173 8.54 6.39 22.76
C LEU A 173 8.82 5.80 21.38
N HIS A 174 10.09 5.61 21.03
CA HIS A 174 10.53 5.17 19.71
C HIS A 174 10.85 3.67 19.68
N VAL A 175 11.53 3.16 20.71
CA VAL A 175 11.85 1.72 20.85
C VAL A 175 11.81 1.35 22.33
N VAL A 176 11.37 0.12 22.62
CA VAL A 176 11.48 -0.52 23.95
C VAL A 176 12.36 -1.75 23.79
N ARG A 177 13.43 -1.87 24.59
CA ARG A 177 14.31 -3.04 24.61
C ARG A 177 14.35 -3.62 26.01
N ARG A 178 13.76 -4.80 26.16
CA ARG A 178 13.80 -5.57 27.41
C ARG A 178 15.15 -6.25 27.55
N MET A 179 15.87 -5.96 28.63
CA MET A 179 17.16 -6.59 28.90
C MET A 179 17.03 -7.68 29.96
N SER A 180 16.27 -7.42 31.02
CA SER A 180 15.92 -8.39 32.05
C SER A 180 14.60 -8.00 32.72
N ALA A 181 14.14 -8.77 33.71
CA ALA A 181 12.99 -8.36 34.54
C ALA A 181 13.25 -7.07 35.35
N LYS A 182 14.52 -6.72 35.57
CA LYS A 182 14.98 -5.60 36.40
C LYS A 182 15.56 -4.44 35.59
N LEU A 183 15.53 -4.50 34.26
CA LEU A 183 16.17 -3.52 33.39
C LEU A 183 15.48 -3.45 32.03
N VAL A 184 15.07 -2.23 31.66
CA VAL A 184 14.52 -1.91 30.33
C VAL A 184 15.20 -0.65 29.77
N PHE A 185 15.54 -0.70 28.49
CA PHE A 185 15.97 0.49 27.74
C PHE A 185 14.81 1.04 26.94
N LEU A 186 14.64 2.36 27.01
CA LEU A 186 13.61 3.10 26.28
C LEU A 186 14.30 4.13 25.39
N VAL A 187 14.07 4.06 24.08
CA VAL A 187 14.56 5.10 23.18
C VAL A 187 13.45 6.14 23.02
N PHE A 188 13.77 7.38 23.35
CA PHE A 188 12.90 8.52 23.16
C PHE A 188 13.25 9.22 21.87
N ARG A 189 12.24 9.79 21.20
CA ARG A 189 12.44 10.61 20.01
C ARG A 189 11.69 11.93 20.08
N GLN A 190 12.39 13.00 19.72
CA GLN A 190 11.83 14.28 19.34
C GLN A 190 12.32 14.61 17.92
N GLN A 191 11.41 14.57 16.95
CA GLN A 191 11.71 14.86 15.54
C GLN A 191 12.90 14.03 15.02
N LEU A 192 14.05 14.66 14.73
CA LEU A 192 15.27 14.03 14.19
C LEU A 192 16.13 13.35 15.25
N THR A 193 15.89 13.65 16.53
CA THR A 193 16.81 13.32 17.63
C THR A 193 16.26 12.17 18.45
N THR A 194 17.09 11.16 18.66
CA THR A 194 16.83 10.00 19.49
C THR A 194 17.80 9.95 20.68
N PHE A 195 17.26 9.58 21.84
CA PHE A 195 17.99 9.57 23.10
C PHE A 195 17.61 8.33 23.91
N GLN A 196 18.61 7.59 24.41
CA GLN A 196 18.38 6.40 25.21
C GLN A 196 18.15 6.77 26.67
N GLY A 197 17.11 6.17 27.26
CA GLY A 197 16.92 6.11 28.69
C GLY A 197 17.01 4.68 29.22
N VAL A 198 17.49 4.58 30.45
CA VAL A 198 17.74 3.37 31.20
C VAL A 198 16.86 3.39 32.44
N LEU A 199 15.98 2.40 32.56
CA LEU A 199 15.17 2.18 33.75
C LEU A 199 15.54 0.83 34.36
N HIS A 200 16.10 0.87 35.56
CA HIS A 200 16.47 -0.32 36.33
C HIS A 200 15.87 -0.28 37.72
N GLU A 201 15.80 -1.44 38.37
CA GLU A 201 15.26 -1.56 39.72
C GLU A 201 16.22 -0.90 40.73
N LEU A 202 15.69 0.04 41.51
CA LEU A 202 16.37 0.68 42.62
C LEU A 202 15.47 0.56 43.85
N PRO A 203 15.91 -0.11 44.93
CA PRO A 203 15.13 -0.28 46.14
C PRO A 203 14.58 1.06 46.66
N GLY A 204 13.26 1.14 46.85
CA GLY A 204 12.57 2.34 47.35
C GLY A 204 12.41 3.47 46.33
N VAL A 205 12.90 3.32 45.09
CA VAL A 205 12.81 4.36 44.04
C VAL A 205 12.04 3.85 42.82
N SER A 206 12.51 2.77 42.19
CA SER A 206 11.91 2.19 40.98
C SER A 206 11.63 0.70 41.21
N SER A 207 10.35 0.34 41.14
CA SER A 207 9.88 -1.04 41.36
C SER A 207 9.97 -1.89 40.10
N LEU A 208 9.87 -3.22 40.28
CA LEU A 208 9.60 -4.16 39.18
C LEU A 208 8.26 -3.85 38.47
N ALA A 209 7.26 -3.33 39.19
CA ALA A 209 5.97 -2.96 38.63
C ALA A 209 6.09 -1.77 37.65
N MET A 210 6.91 -0.76 37.96
CA MET A 210 7.20 0.35 37.06
C MET A 210 7.92 -0.13 35.79
N ILE A 211 8.90 -1.03 35.92
CA ILE A 211 9.64 -1.60 34.78
C ILE A 211 8.70 -2.42 33.90
N SER A 212 7.88 -3.27 34.51
CA SER A 212 6.85 -4.04 33.81
C SER A 212 5.79 -3.14 33.17
N TRP A 213 5.44 -2.02 33.76
CA TRP A 213 4.54 -1.06 33.11
C TRP A 213 5.20 -0.43 31.88
N ALA A 214 6.45 0.01 32.03
CA ALA A 214 7.21 0.64 30.96
C ALA A 214 7.48 -0.29 29.78
N GLU A 215 7.75 -1.59 30.01
CA GLU A 215 8.00 -2.56 28.94
C GLU A 215 6.75 -2.83 28.06
N HIS A 216 5.55 -2.61 28.62
CA HIS A 216 4.28 -2.81 27.91
C HIS A 216 3.75 -1.52 27.26
N LEU A 217 4.46 -0.40 27.38
CA LEU A 217 4.09 0.84 26.69
C LEU A 217 4.17 0.66 25.17
N ARG A 218 3.12 1.08 24.49
CA ARG A 218 3.06 1.01 23.04
C ARG A 218 4.00 2.06 22.43
N VAL A 219 4.97 1.60 21.64
CA VAL A 219 5.80 2.47 20.78
C VAL A 219 4.92 3.44 19.99
N GLY A 220 5.34 4.70 19.90
CA GLY A 220 4.62 5.81 19.29
C GLY A 220 3.83 6.67 20.27
N SER A 221 3.60 6.22 21.51
CA SER A 221 3.01 7.03 22.58
C SER A 221 3.88 8.23 22.98
N PHE A 222 3.26 9.29 23.48
CA PHE A 222 4.00 10.41 24.08
C PHE A 222 4.17 10.19 25.57
N LEU A 223 5.41 10.36 26.02
CA LEU A 223 5.82 10.23 27.40
C LEU A 223 6.40 11.55 27.88
N ARG A 224 6.23 11.78 29.18
CA ARG A 224 6.88 12.83 29.94
C ARG A 224 7.88 12.16 30.85
N VAL A 225 9.14 12.56 30.73
CA VAL A 225 10.27 11.83 31.29
C VAL A 225 11.10 12.80 32.12
N ARG A 226 11.45 12.38 33.33
CA ARG A 226 12.43 13.06 34.19
C ARG A 226 13.51 12.06 34.54
N GLY A 227 14.75 12.51 34.58
CA GLY A 227 15.88 11.65 34.89
C GLY A 227 17.20 12.41 34.92
N LYS A 228 18.25 11.72 35.32
CA LYS A 228 19.61 12.26 35.39
C LYS A 228 20.42 11.84 34.17
N ILE A 229 21.09 12.78 33.53
CA ILE A 229 22.01 12.47 32.42
C ILE A 229 23.24 11.76 33.00
N GLN A 230 23.69 10.69 32.35
CA GLN A 230 24.90 9.96 32.71
C GLN A 230 25.66 9.53 31.46
N LYS A 231 26.93 9.17 31.65
CA LYS A 231 27.74 8.59 30.58
C LYS A 231 27.41 7.10 30.46
N PRO A 232 27.15 6.56 29.25
CA PRO A 232 26.92 5.14 29.08
C PRO A 232 28.24 4.36 29.20
N ASP A 233 28.15 3.08 29.56
CA ASP A 233 29.31 2.18 29.58
C ASP A 233 29.90 1.97 28.18
N VAL A 234 29.03 1.97 27.16
CA VAL A 234 29.37 1.85 25.74
C VAL A 234 28.58 2.91 24.96
N PRO A 235 29.19 3.63 24.00
CA PRO A 235 28.47 4.61 23.19
C PRO A 235 27.21 4.05 22.55
N VAL A 236 26.11 4.80 22.65
CA VAL A 236 24.80 4.34 22.19
C VAL A 236 24.63 4.59 20.69
N LEU A 237 25.26 3.74 19.87
CA LEU A 237 25.26 3.90 18.41
C LEU A 237 23.87 3.82 17.76
N GLY A 238 22.87 3.29 18.47
CA GLY A 238 21.49 3.19 17.99
C GLY A 238 20.63 4.45 18.19
N CYS A 239 21.18 5.50 18.79
CA CYS A 239 20.52 6.80 18.97
C CYS A 239 21.34 7.90 18.29
N SER A 240 20.80 9.09 18.06
CA SER A 240 21.59 10.23 17.53
C SER A 240 22.50 10.84 18.60
N ILE A 241 22.12 10.70 19.88
CA ILE A 241 22.96 11.08 21.02
C ILE A 241 23.66 9.81 21.51
N HIS A 242 24.98 9.76 21.32
CA HIS A 242 25.79 8.56 21.59
C HIS A 242 26.54 8.60 22.92
N ASP A 243 26.95 9.79 23.36
CA ASP A 243 27.93 9.98 24.44
C ASP A 243 27.31 10.07 25.83
N VAL A 244 25.99 10.22 25.90
CA VAL A 244 25.22 10.28 27.14
C VAL A 244 23.92 9.49 27.01
N GLU A 245 23.39 9.03 28.14
CA GLU A 245 22.09 8.39 28.29
C GLU A 245 21.37 8.94 29.53
N LEU A 246 20.09 8.63 29.67
CA LEU A 246 19.26 9.07 30.79
C LEU A 246 19.04 7.95 31.81
N SER A 247 19.44 8.12 33.06
CA SER A 247 18.91 7.32 34.17
C SER A 247 17.51 7.82 34.50
N ILE A 248 16.48 7.02 34.24
CA ILE A 248 15.08 7.44 34.35
C ILE A 248 14.63 7.45 35.82
N ASP A 249 14.16 8.62 36.29
CA ASP A 249 13.62 8.79 37.65
C ASP A 249 12.10 8.74 37.69
N SER A 250 11.43 9.26 36.66
CA SER A 250 9.96 9.18 36.51
C SER A 250 9.54 9.17 35.05
N LEU A 251 8.46 8.44 34.75
CA LEU A 251 7.97 8.21 33.40
C LEU A 251 6.43 8.23 33.37
N HIS A 252 5.82 9.24 32.76
CA HIS A 252 4.36 9.34 32.69
C HIS A 252 3.84 9.35 31.25
N LEU A 253 2.75 8.60 31.02
CA LEU A 253 2.07 8.54 29.73
C LEU A 253 1.20 9.77 29.53
N LEU A 254 1.57 10.62 28.57
CA LEU A 254 0.83 11.83 28.22
C LEU A 254 -0.21 11.56 27.13
N VAL A 255 0.18 10.81 26.09
CA VAL A 255 -0.74 10.40 25.01
C VAL A 255 -0.56 8.93 24.73
N LYS A 256 -1.61 8.17 25.05
CA LYS A 256 -1.71 6.75 24.76
C LYS A 256 -1.97 6.50 23.29
N ARG A 257 -1.35 5.46 22.74
CA ARG A 257 -1.66 4.96 21.40
C ARG A 257 -2.75 3.90 21.49
N GLU A 258 -3.97 4.28 21.14
CA GLU A 258 -5.15 3.39 21.20
C GLU A 258 -5.12 2.27 20.16
N GLU A 259 -4.59 2.56 18.97
CA GLU A 259 -4.68 1.63 17.84
C GLU A 259 -3.32 1.10 17.40
N PRO A 260 -3.26 -0.15 16.91
CA PRO A 260 -2.11 -0.67 16.22
C PRO A 260 -1.76 0.13 14.96
N VAL A 261 -0.49 0.10 14.56
CA VAL A 261 0.00 0.76 13.34
C VAL A 261 0.58 -0.29 12.39
N PRO A 262 0.54 -0.07 11.07
CA PRO A 262 0.96 -1.05 10.07
C PRO A 262 2.46 -1.36 10.11
N PHE A 263 3.29 -0.40 10.56
CA PHE A 263 4.73 -0.54 10.78
C PHE A 263 5.16 0.42 11.88
N SER A 264 6.29 0.19 12.54
CA SER A 264 6.89 1.18 13.45
C SER A 264 7.75 2.18 12.66
N VAL A 265 7.99 3.38 13.20
CA VAL A 265 8.89 4.33 12.54
C VAL A 265 10.32 3.80 12.46
N TYR A 266 10.75 3.06 13.49
CA TYR A 266 12.03 2.37 13.50
C TYR A 266 12.16 1.38 12.33
N GLU A 267 11.15 0.55 12.09
CA GLU A 267 11.12 -0.38 10.94
C GLU A 267 11.18 0.35 9.59
N ALA A 268 10.56 1.52 9.48
CA ALA A 268 10.61 2.33 8.25
C ALA A 268 11.97 3.01 8.01
N GLU A 269 12.80 3.13 9.05
CA GLU A 269 14.16 3.73 9.01
C GLU A 269 15.27 2.69 8.87
N ILE A 270 14.97 1.40 9.09
CA ILE A 270 15.96 0.33 8.88
C ILE A 270 16.31 0.25 7.40
N ARG A 271 17.60 0.39 7.10
CA ARG A 271 18.16 0.02 5.80
C ARG A 271 18.28 -1.50 5.68
N THR A 272 17.84 -2.03 4.56
CA THR A 272 18.23 -3.39 4.12
C THR A 272 19.49 -3.24 3.28
N ASN A 273 20.63 -3.77 3.75
CA ASN A 273 21.88 -3.75 2.99
C ASN A 273 21.73 -4.57 1.69
N GLU A 274 22.54 -4.28 0.67
CA GLU A 274 22.44 -4.98 -0.62
C GLU A 274 22.69 -6.49 -0.50
N GLU A 275 23.56 -6.91 0.42
CA GLU A 275 23.80 -8.32 0.76
C GLU A 275 22.52 -8.99 1.33
N ASP A 276 21.78 -8.32 2.21
CA ASP A 276 20.52 -8.83 2.77
C ASP A 276 19.39 -8.88 1.72
N LYS A 277 19.42 -7.98 0.73
CA LYS A 277 18.52 -8.03 -0.44
C LYS A 277 18.79 -9.25 -1.31
N ALA A 278 20.06 -9.63 -1.49
CA ALA A 278 20.47 -10.82 -2.25
C ALA A 278 20.07 -12.13 -1.56
N GLU A 279 20.10 -12.17 -0.22
CA GLU A 279 19.64 -13.32 0.59
C GLU A 279 18.11 -13.40 0.78
N GLY A 280 17.34 -12.46 0.20
CA GLY A 280 15.88 -12.46 0.27
C GLY A 280 15.28 -12.07 1.63
N ARG A 281 16.09 -11.55 2.56
CA ARG A 281 15.64 -11.04 3.87
C ARG A 281 15.05 -9.64 3.70
N ARG A 282 13.75 -9.56 3.45
CA ARG A 282 13.03 -8.29 3.26
C ARG A 282 12.71 -7.64 4.61
N SER A 283 13.56 -6.71 5.07
CA SER A 283 13.23 -5.74 6.12
C SER A 283 13.01 -4.33 5.55
N HIS A 284 12.37 -4.22 4.38
CA HIS A 284 12.05 -2.94 3.74
C HIS A 284 10.53 -2.77 3.62
N ILE A 285 9.98 -1.72 4.22
CA ILE A 285 8.57 -1.34 4.04
C ILE A 285 8.41 -0.71 2.65
N PRO A 286 7.57 -1.27 1.75
CA PRO A 286 7.40 -0.72 0.40
C PRO A 286 6.94 0.76 0.42
N ASP A 287 7.42 1.57 -0.53
CA ASP A 287 7.08 3.00 -0.62
C ASP A 287 5.57 3.23 -0.72
N ARG A 288 4.85 2.37 -1.45
CA ARG A 288 3.38 2.43 -1.53
C ARG A 288 2.75 2.32 -0.14
N THR A 289 3.22 1.39 0.69
CA THR A 289 2.75 1.22 2.08
C THR A 289 3.05 2.43 2.94
N ARG A 290 4.24 3.04 2.75
CA ARG A 290 4.64 4.27 3.45
C ARG A 290 3.76 5.46 3.05
N LEU A 291 3.52 5.64 1.75
CA LEU A 291 2.72 6.71 1.17
C LEU A 291 1.23 6.58 1.51
N SER A 292 0.66 5.36 1.52
CA SER A 292 -0.72 5.13 1.97
C SER A 292 -0.90 5.35 3.48
N ASN A 293 0.19 5.25 4.26
CA ASN A 293 0.21 5.52 5.71
C ASN A 293 1.04 6.77 6.02
N ARG A 294 0.84 7.83 5.22
CA ARG A 294 1.70 9.02 5.17
C ARG A 294 1.96 9.64 6.54
N LEU A 295 0.96 9.74 7.41
CA LEU A 295 1.14 10.32 8.75
C LEU A 295 2.23 9.63 9.58
N LEU A 296 2.40 8.32 9.40
CA LEU A 296 3.40 7.54 10.13
C LEU A 296 4.78 7.68 9.49
N ASP A 297 4.83 7.64 8.16
CA ASP A 297 6.05 7.86 7.37
C ASP A 297 6.63 9.27 7.57
N LEU A 298 5.79 10.29 7.66
CA LEU A 298 6.18 11.67 7.95
C LEU A 298 6.87 11.85 9.30
N ARG A 299 6.83 10.83 10.17
CA ARG A 299 7.53 10.85 11.46
C ARG A 299 8.95 10.30 11.37
N THR A 300 9.36 9.71 10.25
CA THR A 300 10.75 9.27 10.04
C THR A 300 11.67 10.48 9.97
N ALA A 301 12.91 10.34 10.42
CA ALA A 301 13.94 11.38 10.35
C ALA A 301 14.21 11.78 8.89
N THR A 302 14.12 10.83 7.96
CA THR A 302 14.23 11.08 6.52
C THR A 302 13.13 12.02 6.01
N SER A 303 11.84 11.65 6.20
CA SER A 303 10.73 12.50 5.73
C SER A 303 10.73 13.85 6.45
N GLN A 304 11.00 13.87 7.76
CA GLN A 304 11.18 15.10 8.54
C GLN A 304 12.27 16.02 7.93
N SER A 305 13.38 15.45 7.45
CA SER A 305 14.46 16.22 6.83
C SER A 305 14.06 16.76 5.45
N ILE A 306 13.40 15.94 4.62
CA ILE A 306 12.88 16.36 3.31
C ILE A 306 11.97 17.59 3.44
N PHE A 307 11.05 17.62 4.42
CA PHE A 307 10.10 18.73 4.57
C PHE A 307 10.70 19.97 5.24
N ARG A 308 11.76 19.84 6.04
CA ARG A 308 12.57 20.99 6.46
C ARG A 308 13.30 21.61 5.27
N LEU A 309 13.90 20.79 4.42
CA LEU A 309 14.55 21.23 3.18
C LEU A 309 13.56 21.87 2.20
N GLN A 310 12.32 21.36 2.13
CA GLN A 310 11.25 21.98 1.36
C GLN A 310 10.92 23.40 1.84
N SER A 311 10.69 23.55 3.15
CA SER A 311 10.45 24.87 3.75
C SER A 311 11.63 25.82 3.55
N ALA A 312 12.85 25.32 3.72
CA ALA A 312 14.08 26.07 3.49
C ALA A 312 14.20 26.55 2.03
N THR A 313 13.86 25.70 1.06
CA THR A 313 13.88 26.03 -0.37
C THR A 313 12.96 27.20 -0.68
N CYS A 314 11.73 27.21 -0.14
CA CYS A 314 10.82 28.33 -0.32
C CYS A 314 11.35 29.63 0.32
N ASN A 315 11.98 29.54 1.50
CA ASN A 315 12.56 30.71 2.15
C ASN A 315 13.77 31.28 1.39
N LEU A 316 14.62 30.40 0.84
CA LEU A 316 15.77 30.80 0.02
C LEU A 316 15.32 31.42 -1.31
N PHE A 317 14.27 30.85 -1.94
CA PHE A 317 13.64 31.44 -3.12
C PHE A 317 13.10 32.85 -2.84
N ARG A 318 12.28 33.01 -1.79
CA ARG A 318 11.76 34.33 -1.39
C ARG A 318 12.88 35.32 -1.09
N GLY A 319 13.80 34.96 -0.20
CA GLY A 319 14.90 35.85 0.19
C GLY A 319 15.76 36.32 -0.99
N ALA A 320 16.06 35.44 -1.94
CA ALA A 320 16.84 35.79 -3.13
C ALA A 320 16.10 36.77 -4.07
N LEU A 321 14.77 36.69 -4.15
CA LEU A 321 13.96 37.58 -4.99
C LEU A 321 13.61 38.90 -4.29
N ASP A 322 13.37 38.86 -2.97
CA ASP A 322 13.15 40.05 -2.14
C ASP A 322 14.37 40.98 -2.20
N GLU A 323 15.59 40.42 -2.13
CA GLU A 323 16.85 41.16 -2.28
C GLU A 323 16.99 41.84 -3.67
N GLN A 324 16.26 41.34 -4.67
CA GLN A 324 16.23 41.87 -6.04
C GLN A 324 14.98 42.74 -6.31
N GLY A 325 14.20 43.07 -5.27
CA GLY A 325 13.06 43.98 -5.37
C GLY A 325 11.81 43.37 -6.02
N PHE A 326 11.68 42.05 -6.03
CA PHE A 326 10.44 41.40 -6.46
C PHE A 326 9.32 41.56 -5.41
N ILE A 327 8.07 41.51 -5.88
CA ILE A 327 6.87 41.57 -5.06
C ILE A 327 6.14 40.23 -5.08
N GLU A 328 5.87 39.66 -3.91
CA GLU A 328 5.01 38.48 -3.79
C GLU A 328 3.56 38.81 -4.13
N ILE A 329 2.99 38.10 -5.10
CA ILE A 329 1.58 38.22 -5.49
C ILE A 329 0.80 36.95 -5.17
N HIS A 330 -0.51 37.07 -5.04
CA HIS A 330 -1.41 35.96 -4.74
C HIS A 330 -2.55 35.95 -5.75
N THR A 331 -2.58 34.94 -6.63
CA THR A 331 -3.50 34.92 -7.78
C THR A 331 -4.63 33.91 -7.58
N PRO A 332 -5.83 34.16 -8.14
CA PRO A 332 -6.94 33.23 -8.03
C PRO A 332 -6.63 31.92 -8.75
N LYS A 333 -7.00 30.79 -8.12
CA LYS A 333 -6.84 29.45 -8.71
C LYS A 333 -8.09 28.95 -9.43
N LEU A 334 -9.17 29.72 -9.38
CA LEU A 334 -10.39 29.48 -10.15
C LEU A 334 -10.41 30.43 -11.35
N GLN A 335 -10.62 29.88 -12.54
CA GLN A 335 -10.66 30.61 -13.80
C GLN A 335 -12.00 30.38 -14.51
N GLY A 336 -12.47 31.39 -15.24
CA GLY A 336 -13.73 31.34 -15.98
C GLY A 336 -13.68 30.47 -17.24
N ALA A 337 -12.49 30.30 -17.82
CA ALA A 337 -12.25 29.53 -19.04
C ALA A 337 -11.06 28.56 -18.87
N ALA A 338 -10.96 27.58 -19.76
CA ALA A 338 -9.79 26.72 -19.87
C ALA A 338 -8.69 27.48 -20.62
N THR A 339 -7.60 27.79 -19.93
CA THR A 339 -6.63 28.82 -20.36
C THR A 339 -5.44 28.30 -21.17
N GLU A 340 -5.22 26.98 -21.23
CA GLU A 340 -4.15 26.36 -22.02
C GLU A 340 -4.80 25.31 -22.96
N SER A 341 -4.80 25.56 -24.28
CA SER A 341 -5.36 24.59 -25.24
C SER A 341 -4.50 23.33 -25.29
N GLY A 342 -5.16 22.17 -25.19
CA GLY A 342 -4.54 20.85 -25.36
C GLY A 342 -4.36 20.02 -24.10
N ALA A 343 -4.39 20.62 -22.91
CA ALA A 343 -4.31 19.89 -21.64
C ALA A 343 -5.69 19.67 -21.02
N SER A 344 -5.88 18.54 -20.33
CA SER A 344 -7.09 18.34 -19.52
C SER A 344 -7.06 19.31 -18.33
N VAL A 345 -8.18 19.99 -18.08
CA VAL A 345 -8.37 20.91 -16.95
C VAL A 345 -9.36 20.34 -15.93
N PHE A 346 -9.17 20.64 -14.65
CA PHE A 346 -10.16 20.27 -13.62
C PHE A 346 -11.34 21.23 -13.65
N LYS A 347 -12.53 20.70 -13.92
CA LYS A 347 -13.79 21.44 -13.90
C LYS A 347 -14.39 21.42 -12.49
N VAL A 348 -14.82 22.58 -12.02
CA VAL A 348 -15.50 22.81 -10.75
C VAL A 348 -16.90 23.36 -11.06
N ASP A 349 -17.93 22.86 -10.35
CA ASP A 349 -19.24 23.50 -10.36
C ASP A 349 -19.21 24.73 -9.46
N TYR A 350 -19.35 25.91 -10.07
CA TYR A 350 -19.25 27.20 -9.41
C TYR A 350 -20.62 27.89 -9.42
N PHE A 351 -21.52 27.46 -8.54
CA PHE A 351 -22.90 27.97 -8.45
C PHE A 351 -23.73 27.71 -9.72
N GLY A 352 -23.66 26.50 -10.29
CA GLY A 352 -24.42 26.09 -11.48
C GLY A 352 -23.80 26.53 -12.81
N ARG A 353 -22.67 27.25 -12.77
CA ARG A 353 -21.83 27.58 -13.93
C ARG A 353 -20.46 26.89 -13.79
N PRO A 354 -19.80 26.55 -14.91
CA PRO A 354 -18.48 25.95 -14.85
C PRO A 354 -17.42 26.97 -14.40
N ALA A 355 -16.48 26.52 -13.59
CA ALA A 355 -15.18 27.16 -13.38
C ALA A 355 -14.09 26.09 -13.54
N PHE A 356 -12.83 26.52 -13.69
CA PHE A 356 -11.70 25.62 -13.90
C PHE A 356 -10.58 25.92 -12.92
N LEU A 357 -9.82 24.91 -12.50
CA LEU A 357 -8.61 25.13 -11.71
C LEU A 357 -7.44 25.55 -12.62
N ALA A 358 -6.74 26.60 -12.22
CA ALA A 358 -5.63 27.18 -12.97
C ALA A 358 -4.45 26.20 -13.09
N GLN A 359 -3.99 25.95 -14.31
CA GLN A 359 -2.87 25.04 -14.55
C GLN A 359 -1.49 25.65 -14.30
N SER A 360 -1.44 26.97 -14.19
CA SER A 360 -0.31 27.78 -13.80
C SER A 360 -0.83 29.19 -13.49
N PRO A 361 -0.11 30.01 -12.71
CA PRO A 361 -0.46 31.44 -12.55
C PRO A 361 0.01 32.30 -13.75
N GLN A 362 0.34 31.69 -14.90
CA GLN A 362 1.03 32.35 -16.01
C GLN A 362 0.30 33.56 -16.59
N LEU A 363 -1.03 33.52 -16.69
CA LEU A 363 -1.79 34.68 -17.19
C LEU A 363 -1.76 35.83 -16.18
N ALA A 364 -2.02 35.52 -14.91
CA ALA A 364 -2.13 36.53 -13.85
C ALA A 364 -0.78 37.23 -13.59
N LYS A 365 0.35 36.52 -13.65
CA LYS A 365 1.67 37.14 -13.49
C LYS A 365 2.04 38.08 -14.64
N GLN A 366 1.66 37.78 -15.87
CA GLN A 366 1.83 38.70 -17.01
C GLN A 366 0.93 39.93 -16.89
N MET A 367 -0.33 39.75 -16.47
CA MET A 367 -1.24 40.89 -16.20
C MET A 367 -0.70 41.78 -15.08
N ALA A 368 -0.03 41.22 -14.07
CA ALA A 368 0.62 42.02 -13.03
C ALA A 368 1.79 42.85 -13.59
N ILE A 369 2.56 42.32 -14.55
CA ILE A 369 3.58 43.10 -15.24
C ILE A 369 2.97 44.24 -16.07
N ALA A 370 1.88 43.97 -16.78
CA ALA A 370 1.11 45.00 -17.50
C ALA A 370 0.48 46.03 -16.56
N ALA A 371 0.29 45.70 -15.28
CA ALA A 371 -0.20 46.59 -14.23
C ALA A 371 0.93 47.28 -13.43
N ASP A 372 2.10 47.47 -14.04
CA ASP A 372 3.25 48.20 -13.50
C ASP A 372 3.91 47.62 -12.23
N PHE A 373 3.68 46.35 -11.90
CA PHE A 373 4.37 45.74 -10.75
C PHE A 373 5.88 45.52 -11.00
N GLY A 374 6.32 45.52 -12.26
CA GLY A 374 7.73 45.42 -12.68
C GLY A 374 8.36 44.04 -12.46
N ARG A 375 8.34 43.50 -11.23
CA ARG A 375 8.96 42.23 -10.84
C ARG A 375 8.06 41.52 -9.82
N VAL A 376 7.55 40.34 -10.18
CA VAL A 376 6.61 39.59 -9.33
C VAL A 376 6.99 38.13 -9.18
N TYR A 377 6.67 37.54 -8.03
CA TYR A 377 6.73 36.09 -7.83
C TYR A 377 5.50 35.58 -7.09
N GLU A 378 5.21 34.28 -7.23
CA GLU A 378 4.17 33.59 -6.46
C GLU A 378 4.67 32.20 -6.01
N ILE A 379 4.35 31.83 -4.76
CA ILE A 379 4.47 30.46 -4.27
C ILE A 379 3.05 29.93 -4.03
N GLY A 380 2.59 29.04 -4.91
CA GLY A 380 1.18 28.65 -4.91
C GLY A 380 0.89 27.29 -5.50
N ALA A 381 -0.37 26.84 -5.32
CA ALA A 381 -0.83 25.57 -5.88
C ALA A 381 -0.99 25.65 -7.40
N VAL A 382 -0.56 24.58 -8.07
CA VAL A 382 -0.62 24.40 -9.51
C VAL A 382 -1.29 23.06 -9.83
N PHE A 383 -2.20 23.05 -10.80
CA PHE A 383 -3.04 21.88 -11.10
C PHE A 383 -2.76 21.29 -12.49
N ARG A 384 -2.62 19.97 -12.56
CA ARG A 384 -2.39 19.24 -13.82
C ARG A 384 -3.39 18.08 -13.88
N ALA A 385 -4.32 18.12 -14.84
CA ALA A 385 -5.41 17.14 -14.89
C ALA A 385 -5.12 15.98 -15.85
N GLU A 386 -3.89 15.82 -16.35
CA GLU A 386 -3.54 14.66 -17.16
C GLU A 386 -3.62 13.39 -16.31
N ASN A 387 -4.20 12.32 -16.87
CA ASN A 387 -4.28 11.02 -16.19
C ASN A 387 -2.93 10.27 -16.27
N SER A 388 -1.88 10.87 -15.72
CA SER A 388 -0.51 10.37 -15.73
C SER A 388 -0.09 9.93 -14.34
N ASN A 389 0.02 8.62 -14.13
CA ASN A 389 0.40 8.04 -12.85
C ASN A 389 1.86 7.53 -12.87
N THR A 390 2.81 8.46 -13.04
CA THR A 390 4.25 8.15 -13.06
C THR A 390 4.93 8.54 -11.74
N HIS A 391 6.22 8.28 -11.58
CA HIS A 391 7.01 8.71 -10.43
C HIS A 391 7.44 10.19 -10.49
N ARG A 392 7.16 10.90 -11.60
CA ARG A 392 7.54 12.31 -11.85
C ARG A 392 6.36 13.28 -11.83
N HIS A 393 5.12 12.79 -11.86
CA HIS A 393 3.92 13.62 -11.98
C HIS A 393 3.05 13.61 -10.72
N LEU A 394 2.44 14.77 -10.45
CA LEU A 394 1.40 15.01 -9.46
C LEU A 394 0.27 15.77 -10.16
N THR A 395 -0.96 15.65 -9.66
CA THR A 395 -2.11 16.41 -10.18
C THR A 395 -2.27 17.76 -9.49
N GLU A 396 -1.68 17.92 -8.32
CA GLU A 396 -1.58 19.16 -7.55
C GLU A 396 -0.16 19.21 -6.97
N TYR A 397 0.54 20.32 -7.20
CA TYR A 397 1.90 20.55 -6.71
C TYR A 397 2.12 22.04 -6.42
N THR A 398 3.25 22.39 -5.82
CA THR A 398 3.59 23.77 -5.46
C THR A 398 4.51 24.37 -6.53
N GLY A 399 4.02 25.40 -7.22
CA GLY A 399 4.81 26.21 -8.15
C GLY A 399 5.55 27.33 -7.42
N LEU A 400 6.78 27.58 -7.84
CA LEU A 400 7.53 28.82 -7.57
C LEU A 400 7.59 29.56 -8.91
N ASP A 401 6.71 30.53 -9.08
CA ASP A 401 6.52 31.27 -10.32
C ASP A 401 7.12 32.66 -10.23
N ILE A 402 7.71 33.12 -11.33
CA ILE A 402 8.36 34.43 -11.43
C ILE A 402 8.07 35.06 -12.79
N GLU A 403 7.89 36.38 -12.82
CA GLU A 403 7.78 37.18 -14.04
C GLU A 403 8.43 38.56 -13.78
N MET A 404 9.15 39.10 -14.75
CA MET A 404 9.72 40.45 -14.67
C MET A 404 9.69 41.14 -16.03
N ALA A 405 9.54 42.47 -15.99
CA ALA A 405 9.88 43.33 -17.11
C ALA A 405 11.37 43.20 -17.44
N ILE A 406 11.70 43.26 -18.73
CA ILE A 406 13.08 43.21 -19.25
C ILE A 406 13.34 44.49 -20.05
N GLU A 407 14.59 44.92 -20.07
CA GLU A 407 14.98 46.17 -20.74
C GLU A 407 15.48 45.91 -22.17
N GLU A 408 16.38 44.95 -22.34
CA GLU A 408 17.10 44.71 -23.59
C GLU A 408 16.96 43.27 -24.09
N HIS A 409 17.09 42.28 -23.20
CA HIS A 409 17.17 40.88 -23.60
C HIS A 409 16.62 39.92 -22.54
N TYR A 410 15.97 38.83 -22.95
CA TYR A 410 15.40 37.85 -22.03
C TYR A 410 16.45 37.08 -21.19
N HIS A 411 17.73 37.22 -21.54
CA HIS A 411 18.83 36.71 -20.70
C HIS A 411 18.90 37.41 -19.34
N GLU A 412 18.33 38.62 -19.18
CA GLU A 412 18.17 39.25 -17.86
C GLU A 412 17.36 38.36 -16.89
N MET A 413 16.29 37.71 -17.39
CA MET A 413 15.52 36.73 -16.62
C MET A 413 16.33 35.44 -16.39
N LEU A 414 17.06 34.96 -17.40
CA LEU A 414 17.91 33.77 -17.25
C LEU A 414 18.95 33.98 -16.14
N GLU A 415 19.64 35.12 -16.12
CA GLU A 415 20.63 35.50 -15.12
C GLU A 415 20.01 35.62 -13.72
N THR A 416 18.86 36.29 -13.61
CA THR A 416 18.10 36.42 -12.36
C THR A 416 17.75 35.04 -11.79
N LEU A 417 17.29 34.13 -12.65
CA LEU A 417 16.88 32.79 -12.25
C LEU A 417 18.07 31.88 -11.92
N ASP A 418 19.16 31.97 -12.68
CA ASP A 418 20.41 31.25 -12.42
C ASP A 418 20.97 31.62 -11.04
N ALA A 419 21.01 32.92 -10.72
CA ALA A 419 21.42 33.40 -9.40
C ALA A 419 20.49 32.89 -8.29
N THR A 420 19.18 32.89 -8.52
CA THR A 420 18.17 32.39 -7.56
C THR A 420 18.33 30.90 -7.29
N ILE A 421 18.49 30.07 -8.33
CA ILE A 421 18.71 28.63 -8.19
C ILE A 421 20.03 28.35 -7.47
N LYS A 422 21.13 29.05 -7.82
CA LYS A 422 22.41 28.92 -7.12
C LYS A 422 22.33 29.31 -5.64
N ASN A 423 21.54 30.33 -5.30
CA ASN A 423 21.27 30.71 -3.90
C ASN A 423 20.60 29.56 -3.14
N ILE A 424 19.59 28.93 -3.75
CA ILE A 424 18.91 27.75 -3.19
C ILE A 424 19.90 26.60 -3.00
N LEU A 425 20.66 26.24 -4.04
CA LEU A 425 21.66 25.17 -3.99
C LEU A 425 22.67 25.39 -2.86
N SER A 426 23.26 26.58 -2.81
CA SER A 426 24.23 26.98 -1.79
C SER A 426 23.61 26.92 -0.39
N GLY A 427 22.43 27.52 -0.19
CA GLY A 427 21.74 27.55 1.09
C GLY A 427 21.38 26.16 1.60
N VAL A 428 20.87 25.29 0.73
CA VAL A 428 20.51 23.90 1.06
C VAL A 428 21.74 23.09 1.50
N TYR A 429 22.82 23.11 0.72
CA TYR A 429 24.00 22.28 1.01
C TYR A 429 24.88 22.81 2.16
N THR A 430 24.83 24.11 2.45
CA THR A 430 25.61 24.73 3.53
C THR A 430 24.85 24.82 4.85
N LYS A 431 23.65 25.39 4.86
CA LYS A 431 22.88 25.66 6.09
C LYS A 431 22.12 24.43 6.61
N TYR A 432 21.78 23.48 5.74
CA TYR A 432 20.93 22.32 6.06
C TYR A 432 21.65 20.97 5.85
N ARG A 433 22.97 20.95 6.09
CA ARG A 433 23.82 19.76 5.90
C ARG A 433 23.33 18.55 6.69
N ARG A 434 22.87 18.76 7.93
CA ARG A 434 22.33 17.72 8.82
C ARG A 434 21.15 16.99 8.18
N GLU A 435 20.20 17.74 7.63
CA GLU A 435 19.02 17.19 6.94
C GLU A 435 19.43 16.45 5.66
N ILE A 436 20.36 16.98 4.87
CA ILE A 436 20.84 16.30 3.66
C ILE A 436 21.48 14.96 4.03
N ASP A 437 22.34 14.93 5.04
CA ASP A 437 23.02 13.69 5.46
C ASP A 437 22.04 12.65 5.99
N MET A 438 20.98 13.08 6.68
CA MET A 438 19.89 12.20 7.10
C MET A 438 19.15 11.59 5.90
N VAL A 439 18.85 12.40 4.88
CA VAL A 439 18.23 11.89 3.64
C VAL A 439 19.18 10.94 2.91
N LYS A 440 20.46 11.26 2.83
CA LYS A 440 21.50 10.40 2.23
C LYS A 440 21.71 9.09 2.98
N HIS A 441 21.46 9.09 4.28
CA HIS A 441 21.41 7.88 5.09
C HIS A 441 20.21 6.98 4.75
N GLN A 442 19.19 7.43 4.02
CA GLN A 442 18.17 6.53 3.47
C GLN A 442 18.34 6.34 1.96
N PHE A 443 18.63 7.41 1.22
CA PHE A 443 18.80 7.44 -0.24
C PHE A 443 20.23 7.90 -0.59
N PRO A 444 21.21 6.99 -0.75
CA PRO A 444 22.58 7.39 -1.03
C PRO A 444 22.66 8.19 -2.33
N SER A 445 23.28 9.36 -2.29
CA SER A 445 23.45 10.24 -3.45
C SER A 445 24.68 11.14 -3.28
N GLU A 446 25.25 11.59 -4.39
CA GLU A 446 26.29 12.62 -4.42
C GLU A 446 25.67 14.01 -4.26
N ASP A 447 26.42 15.00 -3.76
CA ASP A 447 25.94 16.40 -3.81
C ASP A 447 25.86 16.87 -5.27
N VAL A 448 24.94 17.80 -5.58
CA VAL A 448 24.84 18.41 -6.91
C VAL A 448 26.07 19.29 -7.13
N VAL A 449 26.69 19.18 -8.31
CA VAL A 449 27.82 20.03 -8.70
C VAL A 449 27.34 21.12 -9.68
N TRP A 450 27.53 22.38 -9.34
CA TRP A 450 27.26 23.53 -10.22
C TRP A 450 28.52 24.39 -10.39
N LEU A 451 28.60 25.13 -11.49
CA LEU A 451 29.72 26.03 -11.79
C LEU A 451 29.37 27.48 -11.46
N GLU A 452 30.40 28.29 -11.20
CA GLU A 452 30.24 29.74 -11.03
C GLU A 452 29.63 30.37 -12.28
N LYS A 453 30.18 30.04 -13.46
CA LYS A 453 29.58 30.37 -14.75
C LYS A 453 28.80 29.16 -15.27
N THR A 454 27.47 29.28 -15.30
CA THR A 454 26.60 28.20 -15.76
C THR A 454 26.75 28.00 -17.26
N PRO A 455 26.93 26.76 -17.76
CA PRO A 455 26.88 26.49 -19.18
C PRO A 455 25.50 26.79 -19.75
N ILE A 456 25.44 27.70 -20.72
CA ILE A 456 24.26 27.97 -21.54
C ILE A 456 24.52 27.33 -22.89
N ILE A 457 23.71 26.33 -23.23
CA ILE A 457 23.88 25.50 -24.44
C ILE A 457 22.69 25.79 -25.34
N ARG A 458 22.91 26.09 -26.62
CA ARG A 458 21.81 26.23 -27.58
C ARG A 458 21.17 24.86 -27.81
N PHE A 459 19.85 24.80 -27.99
CA PHE A 459 19.10 23.56 -28.21
C PHE A 459 19.72 22.71 -29.31
N THR A 460 20.06 23.34 -30.44
CA THR A 460 20.73 22.71 -31.59
C THR A 460 22.08 22.10 -31.23
N ASP A 461 22.84 22.76 -30.35
CA ASP A 461 24.15 22.25 -29.90
C ASP A 461 23.97 21.07 -28.94
N GLY A 462 22.90 21.08 -28.13
CA GLY A 462 22.51 19.94 -27.30
C GLY A 462 22.14 18.70 -28.13
N ILE A 463 21.34 18.90 -29.18
CA ILE A 463 21.02 17.84 -30.17
C ILE A 463 22.28 17.34 -30.87
N GLN A 464 23.19 18.24 -31.25
CA GLN A 464 24.47 17.88 -31.86
C GLN A 464 25.32 17.03 -30.91
N MET A 465 25.42 17.41 -29.62
CA MET A 465 26.12 16.62 -28.61
C MET A 465 25.56 15.20 -28.49
N LEU A 466 24.24 15.03 -28.51
CA LEU A 466 23.60 13.73 -28.50
C LEU A 466 23.98 12.92 -29.75
N ASN A 467 23.80 13.51 -30.92
CA ASN A 467 24.08 12.87 -32.21
C ASN A 467 25.55 12.45 -32.36
N ASP A 468 26.49 13.31 -31.92
CA ASP A 468 27.94 13.06 -31.93
C ASP A 468 28.35 11.93 -30.98
N SER A 469 27.63 11.77 -29.86
CA SER A 469 27.86 10.66 -28.92
C SER A 469 27.42 9.28 -29.46
N GLY A 470 26.82 9.25 -30.66
CA GLY A 470 26.23 8.04 -31.23
C GLY A 470 24.80 7.76 -30.75
N TRP A 471 24.18 8.69 -30.01
CA TRP A 471 22.79 8.56 -29.56
C TRP A 471 21.81 8.74 -30.73
N ARG A 472 20.73 7.96 -30.73
CA ARG A 472 19.75 7.87 -31.81
C ARG A 472 18.35 7.74 -31.23
N ASP A 473 17.35 8.10 -32.04
CA ASP A 473 15.93 7.85 -31.75
C ASP A 473 15.60 6.35 -31.68
N GLU A 474 14.33 6.01 -31.46
CA GLU A 474 13.88 4.61 -31.36
C GLU A 474 14.00 3.86 -32.70
N GLU A 475 14.00 4.58 -33.82
CA GLU A 475 14.16 4.09 -35.18
C GLU A 475 15.62 4.02 -35.65
N GLY A 476 16.58 4.43 -34.81
CA GLY A 476 18.01 4.41 -35.11
C GLY A 476 18.51 5.57 -35.98
N LYS A 477 17.71 6.64 -36.15
CA LYS A 477 18.06 7.86 -36.88
C LYS A 477 18.63 8.92 -35.94
N LEU A 478 19.22 9.95 -36.56
CA LEU A 478 19.68 11.13 -35.85
C LEU A 478 18.48 11.89 -35.28
N LEU A 479 18.65 12.44 -34.08
CA LEU A 479 17.63 13.30 -33.49
C LEU A 479 17.50 14.58 -34.32
N PRO A 480 16.26 14.99 -34.66
CA PRO A 480 15.99 16.23 -35.37
C PRO A 480 16.30 17.46 -34.49
N THR A 481 16.68 18.57 -35.13
CA THR A 481 17.07 19.81 -34.43
C THR A 481 15.89 20.73 -34.13
N ASP A 482 14.70 20.40 -34.63
CA ASP A 482 13.47 21.21 -34.60
C ASP A 482 12.29 20.51 -33.91
N GLU A 483 12.51 19.35 -33.29
CA GLU A 483 11.53 18.66 -32.44
C GLU A 483 11.97 18.68 -30.97
N ASP A 484 11.02 18.47 -30.06
CA ASP A 484 11.27 18.48 -28.61
C ASP A 484 12.07 17.25 -28.13
N LEU A 485 12.72 17.37 -26.97
CA LEU A 485 13.48 16.28 -26.37
C LEU A 485 12.56 15.29 -25.63
N ALA A 486 12.71 13.99 -25.92
CA ALA A 486 12.10 12.99 -25.06
C ALA A 486 12.88 12.88 -23.74
N THR A 487 12.23 12.41 -22.67
CA THR A 487 12.87 12.25 -21.35
C THR A 487 14.17 11.42 -21.39
N ARG A 488 14.25 10.42 -22.28
CA ARG A 488 15.46 9.59 -22.45
C ARG A 488 16.63 10.44 -22.96
N ASP A 489 16.34 11.40 -23.82
CA ASP A 489 17.31 12.29 -24.46
C ASP A 489 17.77 13.37 -23.49
N GLU A 490 16.87 13.94 -22.67
CA GLU A 490 17.21 14.87 -21.57
C GLU A 490 18.26 14.26 -20.62
N ILE A 491 18.00 13.02 -20.18
CA ILE A 491 18.87 12.30 -19.24
C ILE A 491 20.24 12.05 -19.88
N ARG A 492 20.26 11.62 -21.15
CA ARG A 492 21.52 11.38 -21.86
C ARG A 492 22.29 12.68 -22.07
N LEU A 493 21.62 13.76 -22.45
CA LEU A 493 22.25 15.07 -22.61
C LEU A 493 22.88 15.54 -21.30
N GLY A 494 22.18 15.37 -20.17
CA GLY A 494 22.73 15.69 -18.86
C GLY A 494 24.01 14.90 -18.52
N GLN A 495 24.10 13.63 -18.91
CA GLN A 495 25.33 12.84 -18.76
C GLN A 495 26.47 13.41 -19.59
N LEU A 496 26.21 13.75 -20.86
CA LEU A 496 27.20 14.35 -21.75
C LEU A 496 27.67 15.72 -21.26
N VAL A 497 26.75 16.53 -20.73
CA VAL A 497 27.09 17.81 -20.11
C VAL A 497 27.97 17.60 -18.88
N LYS A 498 27.66 16.60 -18.03
CA LYS A 498 28.51 16.26 -16.88
C LYS A 498 29.90 15.78 -17.30
N GLU A 499 29.99 14.93 -18.34
CA GLU A 499 31.25 14.44 -18.89
C GLU A 499 32.11 15.57 -19.48
N LYS A 500 31.49 16.51 -20.21
CA LYS A 500 32.18 17.60 -20.92
C LYS A 500 32.52 18.80 -20.03
N TYR A 501 31.58 19.21 -19.17
CA TYR A 501 31.68 20.45 -18.39
C TYR A 501 31.82 20.22 -16.89
N GLY A 502 31.68 18.98 -16.39
CA GLY A 502 31.87 18.65 -14.98
C GLY A 502 30.76 19.14 -14.06
N THR A 503 29.54 19.37 -14.57
CA THR A 503 28.42 19.90 -13.79
C THR A 503 27.13 19.11 -13.96
N ASP A 504 26.33 19.07 -12.90
CA ASP A 504 24.96 18.55 -12.89
C ASP A 504 23.92 19.62 -13.25
N TYR A 505 24.28 20.91 -13.30
CA TYR A 505 23.37 22.04 -13.51
C TYR A 505 23.75 22.85 -14.76
N TYR A 506 22.80 23.04 -15.68
CA TYR A 506 23.02 23.78 -16.94
C TYR A 506 21.71 24.35 -17.49
N VAL A 507 21.83 25.26 -18.46
CA VAL A 507 20.70 25.85 -19.20
C VAL A 507 20.74 25.37 -20.65
N LEU A 508 19.59 24.93 -21.16
CA LEU A 508 19.36 24.74 -22.59
C LEU A 508 18.53 25.93 -23.10
N ASP A 509 18.99 26.61 -24.14
CA ASP A 509 18.42 27.86 -24.64
C ASP A 509 17.97 27.72 -26.10
N LYS A 510 17.05 28.57 -26.56
CA LYS A 510 16.53 28.62 -27.93
C LYS A 510 15.79 27.35 -28.37
N PHE A 511 14.70 27.00 -27.66
CA PHE A 511 13.90 25.82 -28.00
C PHE A 511 13.07 26.00 -29.29
N PRO A 512 12.74 24.89 -29.97
CA PRO A 512 11.87 24.92 -31.16
C PRO A 512 10.48 25.46 -30.85
N ARG A 513 9.92 26.22 -31.79
CA ARG A 513 8.62 26.88 -31.63
C ARG A 513 7.46 25.90 -31.41
N GLY A 514 7.49 24.74 -32.07
CA GLY A 514 6.45 23.71 -31.94
C GLY A 514 6.37 23.06 -30.56
N ALA A 515 7.41 23.19 -29.73
CA ALA A 515 7.45 22.65 -28.38
C ALA A 515 6.95 23.63 -27.30
N ARG A 516 6.66 24.89 -27.67
CA ARG A 516 6.44 25.98 -26.70
C ARG A 516 5.04 26.57 -26.78
N PRO A 517 4.47 27.05 -25.65
CA PRO A 517 3.12 27.61 -25.63
C PRO A 517 2.95 28.86 -26.51
N PHE A 518 1.69 29.17 -26.85
CA PHE A 518 1.29 30.28 -27.73
C PHE A 518 1.78 31.67 -27.29
N TYR A 519 2.09 31.89 -26.03
CA TYR A 519 2.56 33.19 -25.52
C TYR A 519 4.08 33.37 -25.63
N THR A 520 4.81 32.39 -26.18
CA THR A 520 6.28 32.41 -26.25
C THR A 520 6.76 33.27 -27.42
N MET A 521 7.69 34.20 -27.16
CA MET A 521 8.27 35.07 -28.19
C MET A 521 9.11 34.26 -29.19
N PRO A 522 8.85 34.34 -30.52
CA PRO A 522 9.72 33.77 -31.53
C PRO A 522 11.12 34.39 -31.53
N ASP A 523 12.12 33.63 -31.96
CA ASP A 523 13.48 34.15 -32.13
C ASP A 523 13.50 35.11 -33.35
N PRO A 524 14.10 36.31 -33.23
CA PRO A 524 14.13 37.28 -34.32
C PRO A 524 15.02 36.86 -35.51
N GLU A 525 15.99 35.99 -35.31
CA GLU A 525 16.93 35.52 -36.34
C GLU A 525 16.43 34.25 -37.05
N ASP A 526 15.69 33.39 -36.36
CA ASP A 526 15.10 32.17 -36.93
C ASP A 526 13.77 31.80 -36.26
N ASP A 527 12.67 32.07 -36.95
CA ASP A 527 11.28 31.86 -36.49
C ASP A 527 10.93 30.38 -36.21
N LYS A 528 11.82 29.43 -36.54
CA LYS A 528 11.72 28.03 -36.10
C LYS A 528 11.98 27.86 -34.60
N PHE A 529 12.72 28.79 -33.99
CA PHE A 529 13.07 28.78 -32.58
C PHE A 529 12.38 29.92 -31.82
N THR A 530 12.55 29.91 -30.52
CA THR A 530 11.92 30.88 -29.62
C THR A 530 12.93 31.41 -28.60
N ASN A 531 12.62 32.56 -28.01
CA ASN A 531 13.33 33.11 -26.86
C ASN A 531 12.89 32.39 -25.57
N SER A 532 13.08 31.08 -25.52
CA SER A 532 12.75 30.24 -24.38
C SER A 532 13.91 29.33 -23.99
N PHE A 533 13.93 28.96 -22.73
CA PHE A 533 15.01 28.20 -22.12
C PHE A 533 14.44 27.26 -21.05
N ASP A 534 15.15 26.15 -20.83
CA ASP A 534 14.90 25.25 -19.72
C ASP A 534 16.18 25.09 -18.89
N MET A 535 16.03 24.96 -17.58
CA MET A 535 17.15 24.67 -16.67
C MET A 535 17.07 23.23 -16.20
N PHE A 536 18.22 22.56 -16.16
CA PHE A 536 18.31 21.14 -15.89
C PHE A 536 19.16 20.88 -14.65
N ILE A 537 18.72 19.94 -13.81
CA ILE A 537 19.54 19.32 -12.77
C ILE A 537 19.58 17.82 -13.02
N ARG A 538 20.79 17.24 -13.09
CA ARG A 538 21.02 15.80 -13.33
C ARG A 538 20.30 15.28 -14.58
N GLY A 539 20.31 16.08 -15.65
CA GLY A 539 19.69 15.73 -16.93
C GLY A 539 18.16 15.67 -16.89
N GLN A 540 17.52 16.35 -15.95
CA GLN A 540 16.07 16.49 -15.90
C GLN A 540 15.68 17.95 -15.69
N GLU A 541 14.69 18.38 -16.45
CA GLU A 541 14.14 19.74 -16.39
C GLU A 541 13.61 20.06 -14.98
N ILE A 542 14.00 21.21 -14.43
CA ILE A 542 13.46 21.79 -13.18
C ILE A 542 12.71 23.10 -13.40
N VAL A 543 12.99 23.78 -14.52
CA VAL A 543 12.45 25.09 -14.87
C VAL A 543 12.16 25.10 -16.36
N SER A 544 11.00 25.63 -16.73
CA SER A 544 10.76 26.18 -18.06
C SER A 544 10.46 27.67 -18.00
N GLY A 545 11.11 28.44 -18.88
CA GLY A 545 11.01 29.90 -18.92
C GLY A 545 11.23 30.49 -20.31
N GLY A 546 11.01 31.79 -20.44
CA GLY A 546 11.24 32.50 -21.68
C GLY A 546 10.58 33.87 -21.74
N GLN A 547 10.90 34.59 -22.80
CA GLN A 547 10.26 35.85 -23.14
C GLN A 547 8.82 35.63 -23.59
N ARG A 548 7.94 36.53 -23.16
CA ARG A 548 6.53 36.51 -23.54
C ARG A 548 6.26 37.50 -24.67
N ILE A 549 5.27 37.19 -25.50
CA ILE A 549 4.76 38.13 -26.50
C ILE A 549 4.00 39.22 -25.78
N HIS A 550 4.54 40.44 -25.79
CA HIS A 550 3.93 41.63 -25.19
C HIS A 550 3.13 42.45 -26.23
N GLU A 551 3.33 42.21 -27.53
CA GLU A 551 2.63 42.91 -28.60
C GLU A 551 1.28 42.20 -28.90
N PRO A 552 0.14 42.90 -28.75
CA PRO A 552 -1.19 42.28 -28.78
C PRO A 552 -1.55 41.64 -30.12
N HIS A 553 -1.19 42.24 -31.26
CA HIS A 553 -1.53 41.68 -32.57
C HIS A 553 -0.81 40.36 -32.85
N MET A 554 0.49 40.29 -32.54
CA MET A 554 1.30 39.08 -32.61
C MET A 554 0.76 38.00 -31.66
N LEU A 555 0.38 38.37 -30.43
CA LEU A 555 -0.18 37.44 -29.45
C LEU A 555 -1.48 36.83 -29.97
N GLU A 556 -2.40 37.65 -30.48
CA GLU A 556 -3.66 37.17 -31.08
C GLU A 556 -3.43 36.28 -32.31
N GLU A 557 -2.49 36.64 -33.19
CA GLU A 557 -2.13 35.81 -34.34
C GLU A 557 -1.60 34.44 -33.88
N ASN A 558 -0.75 34.43 -32.85
CA ASN A 558 -0.19 33.19 -32.32
C ASN A 558 -1.28 32.36 -31.62
N MET A 559 -2.17 32.96 -30.83
CA MET A 559 -3.32 32.26 -30.23
C MET A 559 -4.14 31.52 -31.30
N ARG A 560 -4.46 32.20 -32.42
CA ARG A 560 -5.20 31.59 -33.54
C ARG A 560 -4.42 30.42 -34.17
N LYS A 561 -3.09 30.53 -34.32
CA LYS A 561 -2.24 29.42 -34.81
C LYS A 561 -2.26 28.19 -33.90
N TRP A 562 -2.40 28.38 -32.59
CA TRP A 562 -2.48 27.33 -31.57
C TRP A 562 -3.92 26.86 -31.27
N GLY A 563 -4.90 27.27 -32.10
CA GLY A 563 -6.29 26.87 -31.98
C GLY A 563 -7.02 27.48 -30.78
N ILE A 564 -6.49 28.57 -30.21
CA ILE A 564 -7.10 29.31 -29.11
C ILE A 564 -7.91 30.48 -29.69
N ASN A 565 -9.17 30.61 -29.30
CA ASN A 565 -9.99 31.77 -29.67
C ASN A 565 -9.63 32.97 -28.78
N PRO A 566 -9.12 34.10 -29.32
CA PRO A 566 -8.84 35.30 -28.53
C PRO A 566 -10.02 35.82 -27.70
N GLU A 567 -11.25 35.62 -28.16
CA GLU A 567 -12.46 36.08 -27.47
C GLU A 567 -12.69 35.37 -26.12
N ASP A 568 -12.16 34.16 -25.94
CA ASP A 568 -12.29 33.41 -24.68
C ASP A 568 -11.34 33.93 -23.58
N MET A 569 -10.41 34.83 -23.92
CA MET A 569 -9.39 35.39 -23.01
C MET A 569 -9.34 36.92 -23.08
N GLU A 570 -10.49 37.57 -23.23
CA GLU A 570 -10.59 39.03 -23.37
C GLU A 570 -9.84 39.78 -22.26
N GLU A 571 -10.06 39.41 -20.99
CA GLU A 571 -9.40 40.03 -19.83
C GLU A 571 -7.86 39.94 -19.90
N TYR A 572 -7.33 38.81 -20.36
CA TYR A 572 -5.89 38.63 -20.53
C TYR A 572 -5.36 39.52 -21.65
N LEU A 573 -6.05 39.60 -22.79
CA LEU A 573 -5.63 40.41 -23.94
C LEU A 573 -5.74 41.92 -23.70
N GLU A 574 -6.73 42.37 -22.92
CA GLU A 574 -6.88 43.77 -22.52
C GLU A 574 -5.62 44.31 -21.84
N ALA A 575 -4.99 43.50 -20.97
CA ALA A 575 -3.74 43.88 -20.31
C ALA A 575 -2.63 44.26 -21.30
N PHE A 576 -2.51 43.54 -22.42
CA PHE A 576 -1.52 43.86 -23.46
C PHE A 576 -1.94 45.02 -24.35
N ARG A 577 -3.24 45.15 -24.65
CA ARG A 577 -3.79 46.27 -25.43
C ARG A 577 -3.65 47.61 -24.71
N TRP A 578 -3.66 47.61 -23.38
CA TRP A 578 -3.44 48.81 -22.57
C TRP A 578 -1.95 49.15 -22.38
N GLY A 579 -1.05 48.31 -22.92
CA GLY A 579 0.38 48.52 -22.91
C GLY A 579 1.07 47.64 -21.88
N ALA A 580 1.62 46.51 -22.33
CA ALA A 580 2.52 45.69 -21.52
C ALA A 580 3.98 45.94 -21.94
N PRO A 581 4.92 46.14 -20.98
CA PRO A 581 6.34 46.21 -21.32
C PRO A 581 6.84 44.85 -21.81
N PRO A 582 7.98 44.78 -22.53
CA PRO A 582 8.66 43.51 -22.75
C PRO A 582 8.93 42.80 -21.42
N HIS A 583 8.66 41.50 -21.35
CA HIS A 583 8.81 40.73 -20.13
C HIS A 583 9.16 39.26 -20.40
N ALA A 584 9.72 38.63 -19.37
CA ALA A 584 10.05 37.22 -19.37
C ALA A 584 9.70 36.59 -18.02
N GLY A 585 9.48 35.29 -18.04
CA GLY A 585 8.95 34.55 -16.91
C GLY A 585 9.46 33.13 -16.85
N ALA A 586 9.31 32.51 -15.69
CA ALA A 586 9.59 31.09 -15.48
C ALA A 586 8.67 30.49 -14.42
N GLY A 587 8.61 29.17 -14.39
CA GLY A 587 7.97 28.39 -13.32
C GLY A 587 8.89 27.26 -12.86
N VAL A 588 8.94 27.03 -11.55
CA VAL A 588 9.73 25.96 -10.92
C VAL A 588 8.80 25.06 -10.11
N GLY A 589 8.83 23.75 -10.36
CA GLY A 589 8.10 22.80 -9.51
C GLY A 589 8.89 22.49 -8.23
N LEU A 590 8.40 22.93 -7.07
CA LEU A 590 9.09 22.79 -5.78
C LEU A 590 9.41 21.33 -5.45
N GLU A 591 8.41 20.44 -5.56
CA GLU A 591 8.56 19.02 -5.26
C GLU A 591 9.55 18.34 -6.20
N ARG A 592 9.57 18.78 -7.47
CA ARG A 592 10.45 18.24 -8.51
C ARG A 592 11.89 18.69 -8.32
N LEU A 593 12.11 19.96 -8.00
CA LEU A 593 13.43 20.49 -7.65
C LEU A 593 14.04 19.66 -6.51
N LEU A 594 13.32 19.53 -5.39
CA LEU A 594 13.79 18.73 -4.25
C LEU A 594 14.00 17.26 -4.59
N MET A 595 13.14 16.66 -5.42
CA MET A 595 13.26 15.26 -5.83
C MET A 595 14.60 15.02 -6.51
N LEU A 596 15.05 15.95 -7.35
CA LEU A 596 16.29 15.88 -8.12
C LEU A 596 17.52 16.27 -7.29
N LEU A 597 17.40 17.27 -6.41
CA LEU A 597 18.47 17.62 -5.46
C LEU A 597 18.84 16.46 -4.54
N LEU A 598 17.81 15.77 -4.03
CA LEU A 598 17.96 14.68 -3.06
C LEU A 598 18.07 13.29 -3.68
N GLN A 599 17.75 13.17 -4.98
CA GLN A 599 17.76 11.93 -5.74
C GLN A 599 16.90 10.81 -5.13
N VAL A 600 15.71 11.18 -4.61
CA VAL A 600 14.80 10.23 -3.93
C VAL A 600 13.97 9.36 -4.90
N GLY A 601 14.05 9.62 -6.21
CA GLY A 601 13.48 8.77 -7.27
C GLY A 601 11.96 8.84 -7.48
N ASN A 602 11.19 9.39 -6.54
CA ASN A 602 9.73 9.55 -6.67
C ASN A 602 9.26 10.88 -6.08
N ILE A 603 8.55 11.68 -6.88
CA ILE A 603 8.08 13.03 -6.51
C ILE A 603 7.09 12.99 -5.33
N ARG A 604 6.39 11.87 -5.12
CA ARG A 604 5.46 11.71 -3.98
C ARG A 604 6.19 11.76 -2.64
N LEU A 605 7.49 11.46 -2.59
CA LEU A 605 8.28 11.54 -1.36
C LEU A 605 8.53 12.99 -0.94
N THR A 606 8.63 13.91 -1.91
CA THR A 606 8.81 15.35 -1.69
C THR A 606 7.49 16.13 -1.61
N SER A 607 6.32 15.49 -1.75
CA SER A 607 5.01 16.11 -1.47
C SER A 607 4.44 15.62 -0.15
N LEU A 608 4.10 16.54 0.78
CA LEU A 608 3.68 16.17 2.14
C LEU A 608 2.45 15.25 2.11
N PHE A 609 1.44 15.65 1.34
CA PHE A 609 0.23 14.88 1.05
C PHE A 609 -0.04 14.87 -0.45
N HIS A 610 0.68 14.03 -1.18
CA HIS A 610 0.58 13.95 -2.64
C HIS A 610 -0.86 13.80 -3.15
N ARG A 611 -1.09 14.35 -4.35
CA ARG A 611 -2.28 14.11 -5.17
C ARG A 611 -1.85 13.58 -6.53
N ASP A 612 -2.47 12.49 -6.92
CA ASP A 612 -2.30 11.84 -8.22
C ASP A 612 -3.67 11.30 -8.69
N PRO A 613 -3.79 10.73 -9.90
CA PRO A 613 -5.08 10.28 -10.42
C PRO A 613 -5.78 9.18 -9.60
N LYS A 614 -5.08 8.54 -8.64
CA LYS A 614 -5.65 7.51 -7.75
C LYS A 614 -6.07 8.08 -6.39
N SER A 615 -5.79 9.35 -6.14
CA SER A 615 -6.19 10.04 -4.91
C SER A 615 -7.71 10.28 -4.88
N LEU A 616 -8.28 10.38 -3.68
CA LEU A 616 -9.71 10.65 -3.45
C LEU A 616 -10.67 9.64 -4.16
N PRO A 617 -10.56 8.33 -3.87
CA PRO A 617 -11.46 7.34 -4.45
C PRO A 617 -12.93 7.65 -4.09
N ALA A 618 -13.83 7.41 -5.04
CA ALA A 618 -15.27 7.60 -4.82
C ALA A 618 -15.73 6.78 -3.61
N LYS A 619 -16.46 7.43 -2.69
CA LYS A 619 -17.10 6.72 -1.58
C LYS A 619 -18.39 6.07 -2.10
N PRO A 620 -18.63 4.78 -1.82
CA PRO A 620 -19.90 4.16 -2.15
C PRO A 620 -21.05 4.85 -1.38
N PRO A 621 -22.28 4.87 -1.94
CA PRO A 621 -23.45 5.43 -1.26
C PRO A 621 -23.72 4.70 0.06
N VAL A 622 -24.08 5.45 1.11
CA VAL A 622 -24.45 4.88 2.42
C VAL A 622 -25.85 4.29 2.31
N HIS A 623 -25.95 2.97 2.43
CA HIS A 623 -27.24 2.28 2.49
C HIS A 623 -27.72 2.17 3.94
N GLN A 624 -29.04 2.31 4.16
CA GLN A 624 -29.64 2.05 5.47
C GLN A 624 -29.45 0.58 5.86
N LEU A 625 -28.95 0.33 7.08
CA LEU A 625 -28.75 -1.02 7.61
C LEU A 625 -30.08 -1.77 7.74
N ARG A 626 -30.03 -3.09 7.57
CA ARG A 626 -31.22 -3.96 7.70
C ARG A 626 -31.62 -4.14 9.17
N HIS A 627 -30.62 -4.19 10.04
CA HIS A 627 -30.73 -4.28 11.50
C HIS A 627 -29.94 -3.13 12.13
N PRO A 628 -30.51 -1.92 12.22
CA PRO A 628 -29.82 -0.78 12.85
C PRO A 628 -29.36 -1.07 14.28
N GLU A 629 -30.08 -1.93 15.01
CA GLU A 629 -29.73 -2.39 16.35
C GLU A 629 -28.48 -3.29 16.40
N ALA A 630 -28.02 -3.79 15.25
CA ALA A 630 -26.81 -4.59 15.12
C ALA A 630 -25.67 -3.81 14.44
N SER A 631 -25.66 -2.48 14.59
CA SER A 631 -24.61 -1.61 14.05
C SER A 631 -23.24 -1.87 14.71
N THR A 632 -22.18 -1.78 13.91
CA THR A 632 -20.77 -1.82 14.39
C THR A 632 -20.16 -0.44 14.58
N ILE A 633 -20.77 0.61 14.00
CA ILE A 633 -20.39 2.00 14.22
C ILE A 633 -20.94 2.48 15.57
N GLU A 634 -22.19 2.13 15.84
CA GLU A 634 -22.91 2.47 17.06
C GLU A 634 -23.36 1.20 17.78
N PRO A 635 -22.43 0.43 18.39
CA PRO A 635 -22.81 -0.82 19.02
C PRO A 635 -23.75 -0.57 20.22
N PRO A 636 -24.71 -1.47 20.50
CA PRO A 636 -25.74 -1.28 21.53
C PRO A 636 -25.21 -0.99 22.94
N TRP A 637 -23.98 -1.41 23.25
CA TRP A 637 -23.33 -1.19 24.54
C TRP A 637 -22.55 0.14 24.62
N GLN A 638 -22.44 0.89 23.53
CA GLN A 638 -21.68 2.15 23.48
C GLN A 638 -22.25 3.23 24.40
N GLU A 639 -23.58 3.28 24.57
CA GLU A 639 -24.24 4.22 25.49
C GLU A 639 -23.78 4.06 26.95
N ARG A 640 -23.24 2.88 27.32
CA ARG A 640 -22.71 2.60 28.65
C ARG A 640 -21.22 2.92 28.81
N SER A 641 -20.56 3.45 27.77
CA SER A 641 -19.11 3.74 27.74
C SER A 641 -18.24 2.54 28.17
N ARG A 642 -18.67 1.32 27.88
CA ARG A 642 -17.95 0.07 28.20
C ARG A 642 -17.61 -0.68 26.92
N VAL A 643 -16.48 -1.38 26.92
CA VAL A 643 -16.17 -2.44 25.93
C VAL A 643 -16.92 -3.70 26.36
N ALA A 644 -17.42 -4.51 25.42
CA ALA A 644 -18.08 -5.76 25.76
C ALA A 644 -17.13 -6.66 26.56
N THR A 645 -17.64 -7.28 27.61
CA THR A 645 -16.83 -8.16 28.49
C THR A 645 -16.97 -9.63 28.12
N ASP A 646 -18.08 -9.99 27.49
CA ASP A 646 -18.39 -11.35 27.04
C ASP A 646 -18.97 -11.34 25.62
N VAL A 647 -18.78 -12.43 24.88
CA VAL A 647 -19.25 -12.57 23.50
C VAL A 647 -20.79 -12.56 23.42
N SER A 648 -21.49 -12.96 24.48
CA SER A 648 -22.96 -12.90 24.56
C SER A 648 -23.53 -11.48 24.57
N GLU A 649 -22.72 -10.47 24.90
CA GLU A 649 -23.11 -9.05 24.84
C GLU A 649 -23.04 -8.48 23.40
N LEU A 650 -22.40 -9.22 22.48
CA LEU A 650 -22.20 -8.78 21.10
C LEU A 650 -23.44 -9.02 20.24
N GLN A 651 -23.51 -8.31 19.10
CA GLN A 651 -24.60 -8.46 18.15
C GLN A 651 -24.66 -9.91 17.62
N PRO A 652 -25.87 -10.47 17.42
CA PRO A 652 -26.05 -11.76 16.74
C PRO A 652 -25.34 -11.78 15.39
N LEU A 653 -24.69 -12.90 15.07
CA LEU A 653 -23.87 -13.02 13.86
C LEU A 653 -24.72 -12.94 12.59
N GLU A 654 -25.92 -13.50 12.63
CA GLU A 654 -26.93 -13.50 11.57
C GLU A 654 -27.26 -12.07 11.12
N LYS A 655 -27.59 -11.21 12.09
CA LYS A 655 -27.88 -9.79 11.85
C LYS A 655 -26.67 -9.02 11.35
N LEU A 656 -25.48 -9.36 11.85
CA LEU A 656 -24.22 -8.76 11.43
C LEU A 656 -23.91 -9.11 9.96
N VAL A 657 -24.14 -10.37 9.55
CA VAL A 657 -24.03 -10.83 8.16
C VAL A 657 -25.10 -10.16 7.28
N ALA A 658 -26.33 -10.01 7.74
CA ALA A 658 -27.38 -9.30 7.01
C ALA A 658 -27.08 -7.80 6.82
N ASN A 659 -26.36 -7.18 7.76
CA ASN A 659 -25.94 -5.77 7.67
C ASN A 659 -24.72 -5.55 6.78
N TYR A 660 -23.68 -6.39 6.91
CA TYR A 660 -22.35 -6.12 6.37
C TYR A 660 -21.76 -7.27 5.54
N GLY A 661 -22.38 -8.44 5.59
CA GLY A 661 -21.87 -9.65 4.95
C GLY A 661 -22.11 -9.71 3.45
N ASP A 662 -21.30 -10.55 2.82
CA ASP A 662 -21.35 -10.91 1.40
C ASP A 662 -21.80 -12.39 1.22
N ALA A 663 -21.74 -12.88 -0.02
CA ALA A 663 -22.08 -14.28 -0.34
C ALA A 663 -21.21 -15.31 0.39
N THR A 664 -19.98 -14.96 0.77
CA THR A 664 -19.09 -15.84 1.54
C THR A 664 -19.57 -15.95 2.97
N SER A 665 -20.00 -14.82 3.54
CA SER A 665 -20.44 -14.65 4.92
C SER A 665 -21.65 -15.52 5.28
N THR A 666 -22.51 -15.84 4.31
CA THR A 666 -23.67 -16.74 4.51
C THR A 666 -23.28 -18.20 4.83
N SER A 667 -21.99 -18.53 4.73
CA SER A 667 -21.43 -19.86 5.03
C SER A 667 -20.80 -19.95 6.42
N TRP A 668 -20.68 -18.83 7.14
CA TRP A 668 -19.99 -18.75 8.42
C TRP A 668 -20.66 -19.54 9.56
N PHE A 669 -21.88 -20.02 9.34
CA PHE A 669 -22.66 -20.79 10.29
C PHE A 669 -22.34 -22.29 10.27
N ASP A 670 -21.52 -22.76 9.33
CA ASP A 670 -21.09 -24.15 9.30
C ASP A 670 -20.01 -24.42 10.36
N GLU A 671 -20.00 -25.63 10.92
CA GLU A 671 -19.17 -26.00 12.08
C GLU A 671 -17.65 -25.81 11.86
N ARG A 672 -17.20 -25.83 10.61
CA ARG A 672 -15.80 -25.64 10.25
C ARG A 672 -15.30 -24.21 10.46
N PHE A 673 -16.19 -23.21 10.45
CA PHE A 673 -15.82 -21.81 10.61
C PHE A 673 -15.71 -21.44 12.08
N LYS A 674 -14.59 -20.82 12.44
CA LYS A 674 -14.44 -20.15 13.72
C LYS A 674 -14.61 -18.66 13.50
N ILE A 675 -15.24 -17.98 14.45
CA ILE A 675 -15.52 -16.55 14.34
C ILE A 675 -14.71 -15.82 15.40
N TRP A 676 -13.83 -14.92 14.95
CA TRP A 676 -13.21 -13.94 15.82
C TRP A 676 -14.11 -12.71 15.91
N ARG A 677 -14.25 -12.13 17.10
CA ARG A 677 -15.06 -10.92 17.36
C ARG A 677 -14.21 -9.85 18.02
N ASP A 678 -14.33 -8.60 17.55
CA ASP A 678 -13.78 -7.43 18.24
C ASP A 678 -14.72 -7.04 19.38
N MET A 679 -14.22 -7.05 20.63
CA MET A 679 -15.03 -6.71 21.80
C MET A 679 -15.41 -5.22 21.87
N ALA A 680 -14.70 -4.35 21.14
CA ALA A 680 -15.00 -2.92 21.12
C ALA A 680 -16.18 -2.58 20.21
N THR A 681 -16.22 -3.16 19.01
CA THR A 681 -17.19 -2.81 17.95
C THR A 681 -18.21 -3.92 17.67
N GLY A 682 -17.87 -5.16 18.03
CA GLY A 682 -18.62 -6.35 17.66
C GLY A 682 -18.33 -6.88 16.26
N ALA A 683 -17.42 -6.24 15.51
CA ALA A 683 -16.99 -6.68 14.19
C ALA A 683 -16.55 -8.15 14.19
N ALA A 684 -16.81 -8.87 13.09
CA ALA A 684 -16.49 -10.30 13.00
C ALA A 684 -15.58 -10.64 11.82
N VAL A 685 -14.68 -11.61 12.04
CA VAL A 685 -13.85 -12.23 10.99
C VAL A 685 -13.93 -13.74 11.13
N ALA A 686 -14.41 -14.42 10.08
CA ALA A 686 -14.38 -15.87 10.06
C ALA A 686 -13.01 -16.42 9.63
N TYR A 687 -12.62 -17.56 10.20
CA TYR A 687 -11.38 -18.23 9.88
C TYR A 687 -11.49 -19.74 10.07
N VAL A 688 -10.73 -20.50 9.28
CA VAL A 688 -10.69 -21.97 9.33
C VAL A 688 -9.25 -22.43 9.54
N PRO A 689 -8.93 -23.00 10.72
CA PRO A 689 -7.62 -23.62 10.95
C PRO A 689 -7.39 -24.82 10.02
N SER A 690 -6.17 -24.94 9.50
CA SER A 690 -5.76 -26.04 8.63
C SER A 690 -4.60 -26.83 9.24
N SER A 691 -4.50 -28.12 8.88
CA SER A 691 -3.60 -29.13 9.48
C SER A 691 -2.08 -28.86 9.32
N SER A 692 -1.68 -27.74 8.71
CA SER A 692 -0.28 -27.36 8.46
C SER A 692 0.13 -26.03 9.11
N ASN A 693 -0.50 -25.65 10.23
CA ASN A 693 -0.27 -24.37 10.92
C ASN A 693 -0.60 -23.14 10.04
N TYR A 694 -1.59 -23.30 9.16
CA TYR A 694 -2.16 -22.24 8.33
C TYR A 694 -3.58 -21.96 8.80
N VAL A 695 -4.03 -20.73 8.57
CA VAL A 695 -5.44 -20.36 8.74
C VAL A 695 -5.94 -19.73 7.45
N ILE A 696 -7.10 -20.20 7.00
CA ILE A 696 -7.79 -19.65 5.84
C ILE A 696 -8.83 -18.66 6.34
N ILE A 697 -8.83 -17.44 5.78
CA ILE A 697 -9.72 -16.35 6.17
C ILE A 697 -10.62 -16.03 4.98
N PRO A 698 -11.83 -16.59 4.93
CA PRO A 698 -12.72 -16.45 3.78
C PRO A 698 -13.65 -15.24 3.89
N GLY A 699 -13.64 -14.39 2.86
CA GLY A 699 -14.58 -13.27 2.72
C GLY A 699 -14.12 -12.01 3.43
N ASN A 700 -14.95 -10.98 3.39
CA ASN A 700 -14.68 -9.71 4.05
C ASN A 700 -14.97 -9.77 5.57
N PRO A 701 -14.35 -8.89 6.39
CA PRO A 701 -14.82 -8.67 7.76
C PRO A 701 -16.29 -8.22 7.77
N ALA A 702 -17.13 -8.81 8.62
CA ALA A 702 -18.52 -8.39 8.79
C ALA A 702 -18.58 -7.19 9.75
N CYS A 703 -18.37 -6.00 9.19
CA CYS A 703 -18.46 -4.71 9.86
C CYS A 703 -18.60 -3.60 8.80
N ASP A 704 -18.85 -2.37 9.25
CA ASP A 704 -18.86 -1.22 8.34
C ASP A 704 -17.53 -1.11 7.57
N PRO A 705 -17.53 -0.85 6.25
CA PRO A 705 -16.30 -0.73 5.46
C PRO A 705 -15.28 0.27 6.00
N SER A 706 -15.72 1.32 6.70
CA SER A 706 -14.82 2.29 7.35
C SER A 706 -13.94 1.66 8.44
N GLN A 707 -14.35 0.53 9.00
CA GLN A 707 -13.65 -0.20 10.06
C GLN A 707 -12.70 -1.28 9.53
N TYR A 708 -12.76 -1.67 8.24
CA TYR A 708 -11.98 -2.78 7.69
C TYR A 708 -10.50 -2.75 8.06
N SER A 709 -9.83 -1.60 7.90
CA SER A 709 -8.40 -1.51 8.20
C SER A 709 -8.09 -1.78 9.68
N ARG A 710 -8.93 -1.30 10.58
CA ARG A 710 -8.78 -1.52 12.03
C ARG A 710 -9.07 -2.98 12.35
N THR A 711 -10.20 -3.52 11.90
CA THR A 711 -10.63 -4.90 12.16
C THR A 711 -9.63 -5.92 11.63
N ILE A 712 -9.15 -5.76 10.39
CA ILE A 712 -8.11 -6.62 9.79
C ILE A 712 -6.83 -6.57 10.63
N THR A 713 -6.38 -5.37 11.01
CA THR A 713 -5.15 -5.21 11.79
C THR A 713 -5.27 -5.86 13.16
N GLN A 714 -6.39 -5.64 13.86
CA GLN A 714 -6.65 -6.24 15.17
C GLN A 714 -6.74 -7.76 15.10
N PHE A 715 -7.47 -8.30 14.13
CA PHE A 715 -7.57 -9.74 13.92
C PHE A 715 -6.20 -10.37 13.66
N LEU A 716 -5.38 -9.78 12.78
CA LEU A 716 -4.04 -10.30 12.48
C LEU A 716 -3.09 -10.22 13.67
N GLN A 717 -3.23 -9.20 14.53
CA GLN A 717 -2.46 -9.10 15.76
C GLN A 717 -2.90 -10.12 16.81
N TRP A 718 -4.21 -10.28 16.99
CA TRP A 718 -4.76 -11.34 17.83
C TRP A 718 -4.28 -12.72 17.35
N LEU A 719 -4.36 -12.98 16.04
CA LEU A 719 -3.91 -14.22 15.45
C LEU A 719 -2.42 -14.46 15.73
N ARG A 720 -1.58 -13.42 15.66
CA ARG A 720 -0.15 -13.51 15.97
C ARG A 720 0.13 -13.74 17.46
N ARG A 721 -0.67 -13.13 18.35
CA ARG A 721 -0.44 -13.16 19.80
C ARG A 721 -0.97 -14.44 20.44
N GLU A 722 -2.18 -14.83 20.08
CA GLU A 722 -2.90 -15.95 20.70
C GLU A 722 -2.69 -17.27 19.94
N THR A 723 -2.17 -17.23 18.71
CA THR A 723 -1.98 -18.42 17.87
C THR A 723 -0.62 -18.43 17.17
N LYS A 724 -0.27 -19.56 16.56
CA LYS A 724 0.94 -19.69 15.71
C LYS A 724 0.61 -19.80 14.22
N TYR A 725 -0.64 -19.54 13.83
CA TYR A 725 -1.11 -19.78 12.46
C TYR A 725 -0.58 -18.76 11.45
N LYS A 726 -0.28 -19.24 10.24
CA LYS A 726 0.06 -18.40 9.08
C LYS A 726 -1.22 -18.03 8.31
N PRO A 727 -1.56 -16.74 8.16
CA PRO A 727 -2.81 -16.34 7.53
C PRO A 727 -2.74 -16.38 5.99
N VAL A 728 -3.84 -16.84 5.38
CA VAL A 728 -4.13 -16.69 3.94
C VAL A 728 -5.56 -16.21 3.81
N TRP A 729 -5.73 -15.02 3.24
CA TRP A 729 -7.04 -14.42 3.01
C TRP A 729 -7.54 -14.83 1.63
N ILE A 730 -8.77 -15.32 1.53
CA ILE A 730 -9.36 -15.76 0.27
C ILE A 730 -10.75 -15.14 0.11
N LEU A 731 -11.22 -15.06 -1.14
CA LEU A 731 -12.55 -14.52 -1.46
C LEU A 731 -12.73 -13.08 -0.94
N CYS A 732 -11.65 -12.31 -0.83
CA CYS A 732 -11.72 -10.93 -0.38
C CYS A 732 -12.05 -9.99 -1.54
N SER A 733 -12.84 -8.96 -1.25
CA SER A 733 -13.20 -7.93 -2.23
C SER A 733 -12.01 -7.03 -2.56
N PRO A 734 -12.09 -6.23 -3.63
CA PRO A 734 -11.05 -5.27 -3.99
C PRO A 734 -10.63 -4.34 -2.83
N GLU A 735 -11.55 -3.93 -1.96
CA GLU A 735 -11.29 -3.04 -0.83
C GLU A 735 -10.41 -3.71 0.23
N VAL A 736 -10.76 -4.94 0.62
CA VAL A 736 -9.98 -5.73 1.58
C VAL A 736 -8.63 -6.10 0.98
N GLU A 737 -8.60 -6.49 -0.29
CA GLU A 737 -7.36 -6.77 -1.02
C GLU A 737 -6.44 -5.53 -1.07
N THR A 738 -7.00 -4.34 -1.29
CA THR A 738 -6.25 -3.07 -1.29
C THR A 738 -5.67 -2.80 0.09
N ILE A 739 -6.40 -3.06 1.17
CA ILE A 739 -5.88 -2.90 2.53
C ILE A 739 -4.73 -3.88 2.78
N LEU A 740 -4.89 -5.16 2.45
CA LEU A 740 -3.85 -6.18 2.63
C LEU A 740 -2.62 -5.87 1.76
N GLY A 741 -2.84 -5.51 0.49
CA GLY A 741 -1.80 -5.24 -0.50
C GLY A 741 -1.08 -3.93 -0.28
N GLU A 742 -1.80 -2.82 -0.23
CA GLU A 742 -1.19 -1.49 -0.06
C GLU A 742 -0.73 -1.26 1.37
N ARG A 743 -1.56 -1.53 2.39
CA ARG A 743 -1.23 -1.14 3.78
C ARG A 743 -0.37 -2.16 4.51
N LEU A 744 -0.51 -3.45 4.18
CA LEU A 744 0.25 -4.52 4.85
C LEU A 744 1.31 -5.16 3.94
N GLY A 745 1.42 -4.76 2.67
CA GLY A 745 2.43 -5.28 1.74
C GLY A 745 2.21 -6.74 1.32
N TRP A 746 0.97 -7.25 1.41
CA TRP A 746 0.65 -8.62 1.01
C TRP A 746 0.65 -8.76 -0.51
N ARG A 747 0.89 -9.99 -0.99
CA ARG A 747 0.72 -10.34 -2.40
C ARG A 747 -0.68 -10.83 -2.64
N SER A 748 -1.24 -10.55 -3.82
CA SER A 748 -2.59 -11.00 -4.16
C SER A 748 -2.74 -11.37 -5.62
N LEU A 749 -3.69 -12.25 -5.90
CA LEU A 749 -4.09 -12.65 -7.24
C LEU A 749 -5.59 -12.92 -7.28
N SER A 750 -6.22 -12.74 -8.43
CA SER A 750 -7.59 -13.11 -8.68
C SER A 750 -7.66 -14.22 -9.73
N CYS A 751 -8.31 -15.32 -9.37
CA CYS A 751 -8.73 -16.39 -10.28
C CYS A 751 -10.16 -16.84 -9.95
N ILE A 752 -10.89 -15.96 -9.27
CA ILE A 752 -12.20 -16.20 -8.68
C ILE A 752 -12.97 -14.88 -8.86
N ALA A 753 -14.24 -14.96 -9.22
CA ALA A 753 -15.12 -13.81 -9.30
C ALA A 753 -16.47 -14.12 -8.67
N GLU A 754 -17.06 -13.14 -8.02
CA GLU A 754 -18.45 -13.15 -7.60
C GLU A 754 -19.33 -12.97 -8.83
N GLU A 755 -20.32 -13.85 -9.04
CA GLU A 755 -21.16 -13.83 -10.25
C GLU A 755 -22.51 -13.13 -9.98
N ARG A 756 -22.59 -11.84 -10.34
CA ARG A 756 -23.72 -10.96 -10.03
C ARG A 756 -24.69 -10.74 -11.17
N VAL A 757 -25.98 -10.77 -10.87
CA VAL A 757 -27.10 -10.46 -11.76
C VAL A 757 -27.80 -9.20 -11.26
N GLU A 758 -28.17 -8.31 -12.17
CA GLU A 758 -29.10 -7.21 -11.88
C GLU A 758 -30.54 -7.69 -12.14
N PRO A 759 -31.37 -7.90 -11.11
CA PRO A 759 -32.69 -8.54 -11.29
C PRO A 759 -33.64 -7.76 -12.22
N SER A 760 -33.47 -6.44 -12.30
CA SER A 760 -34.28 -5.53 -13.12
C SER A 760 -34.11 -5.74 -14.64
N ARG A 761 -32.96 -6.24 -15.10
CA ARG A 761 -32.62 -6.31 -16.54
C ARG A 761 -33.22 -7.51 -17.28
N ASN A 762 -33.92 -8.43 -16.59
CA ASN A 762 -34.60 -9.63 -17.11
C ASN A 762 -33.99 -10.27 -18.39
N GLN A 763 -32.66 -10.41 -18.44
CA GLN A 763 -31.95 -10.88 -19.64
C GLN A 763 -32.28 -12.35 -19.99
N ALA A 764 -32.69 -13.14 -19.00
CA ALA A 764 -33.16 -14.51 -19.16
C ALA A 764 -34.33 -14.62 -20.18
N ALA A 765 -35.18 -13.59 -20.30
CA ALA A 765 -36.27 -13.56 -21.26
C ALA A 765 -35.80 -13.28 -22.71
N SER A 766 -34.62 -12.68 -22.88
CA SER A 766 -34.02 -12.38 -24.18
C SER A 766 -33.14 -13.50 -24.75
N ASP A 767 -32.75 -14.48 -23.92
CA ASP A 767 -31.97 -15.65 -24.36
C ASP A 767 -32.89 -16.75 -24.93
N GLY A 768 -32.66 -17.10 -26.20
CA GLY A 768 -33.52 -18.04 -26.94
C GLY A 768 -33.44 -19.51 -26.47
N GLU A 769 -32.42 -19.91 -25.71
CA GLU A 769 -32.32 -21.24 -25.11
C GLU A 769 -33.08 -21.29 -23.78
N ILE A 770 -32.87 -20.30 -22.91
CA ILE A 770 -33.59 -20.17 -21.63
C ILE A 770 -35.09 -20.02 -21.88
N ALA A 771 -35.50 -19.12 -22.77
CA ALA A 771 -36.92 -18.93 -23.08
C ALA A 771 -37.61 -20.22 -23.56
N ARG A 772 -36.90 -21.09 -24.28
CA ARG A 772 -37.42 -22.39 -24.72
C ARG A 772 -37.60 -23.37 -23.55
N LYS A 773 -36.65 -23.41 -22.62
CA LYS A 773 -36.71 -24.24 -21.40
C LYS A 773 -37.81 -23.79 -20.45
N LEU A 774 -38.02 -22.47 -20.31
CA LEU A 774 -39.13 -21.89 -19.53
C LEU A 774 -40.49 -22.33 -20.09
N ARG A 775 -40.73 -22.16 -21.40
CA ARG A 775 -41.97 -22.61 -22.05
C ARG A 775 -42.18 -24.12 -21.92
N ARG A 776 -41.10 -24.91 -21.94
CA ARG A 776 -41.16 -26.36 -21.75
C ARG A 776 -41.60 -26.72 -20.34
N ALA A 777 -41.02 -26.10 -19.31
CA ALA A 777 -41.41 -26.31 -17.92
C ALA A 777 -42.87 -25.91 -17.67
N GLU A 778 -43.33 -24.80 -18.26
CA GLU A 778 -44.74 -24.39 -18.22
C GLU A 778 -45.67 -25.42 -18.89
N ASN A 779 -45.32 -25.92 -20.08
CA ASN A 779 -46.08 -26.96 -20.79
C ASN A 779 -46.08 -28.32 -20.04
N GLU A 780 -44.99 -28.63 -19.34
CA GLU A 780 -44.85 -29.80 -18.47
C GLU A 780 -45.61 -29.64 -17.15
N GLY A 781 -46.27 -28.50 -16.91
CA GLY A 781 -47.20 -28.28 -15.80
C GLY A 781 -46.52 -27.98 -14.45
N ILE A 782 -45.28 -27.49 -14.49
CA ILE A 782 -44.49 -27.21 -13.28
C ILE A 782 -45.07 -26.02 -12.51
N LYS A 783 -45.37 -26.22 -11.22
CA LYS A 783 -45.87 -25.17 -10.34
C LYS A 783 -44.79 -24.75 -9.35
N VAL A 784 -44.39 -23.47 -9.40
CA VAL A 784 -43.48 -22.87 -8.40
C VAL A 784 -44.30 -22.31 -7.25
N VAL A 785 -43.88 -22.63 -6.02
CA VAL A 785 -44.43 -22.07 -4.78
C VAL A 785 -43.35 -21.20 -4.14
N SER A 786 -43.71 -19.98 -3.76
CA SER A 786 -42.85 -19.01 -3.07
C SER A 786 -43.48 -18.60 -1.74
N PHE A 787 -42.66 -18.41 -0.71
CA PHE A 787 -43.08 -17.90 0.59
C PHE A 787 -42.84 -16.39 0.72
N SER A 788 -43.28 -15.76 1.80
CA SER A 788 -42.81 -14.42 2.14
C SER A 788 -41.34 -14.49 2.60
N GLN A 789 -40.62 -13.38 2.47
CA GLN A 789 -39.26 -13.31 3.00
C GLN A 789 -39.26 -13.54 4.53
N GLY A 790 -38.36 -14.38 5.03
CA GLY A 790 -38.28 -14.75 6.45
C GLY A 790 -39.27 -15.84 6.89
N GLU A 791 -40.23 -16.21 6.03
CA GLU A 791 -41.25 -17.21 6.33
C GLU A 791 -40.74 -18.63 6.06
N LEU A 792 -40.91 -19.53 7.02
CA LEU A 792 -40.54 -20.93 6.90
C LEU A 792 -41.65 -21.75 6.22
N PRO A 793 -41.32 -22.70 5.33
CA PRO A 793 -42.27 -23.72 4.89
C PRO A 793 -42.76 -24.54 6.10
N SER A 794 -43.97 -25.12 5.98
CA SER A 794 -44.51 -26.00 7.02
C SER A 794 -43.59 -27.20 7.29
N GLU A 795 -43.66 -27.77 8.50
CA GLU A 795 -42.79 -28.89 8.89
C GLU A 795 -42.87 -30.07 7.92
N GLU A 796 -44.07 -30.37 7.42
CA GLU A 796 -44.29 -31.43 6.42
C GLU A 796 -43.53 -31.16 5.12
N ILE A 797 -43.57 -29.91 4.62
CA ILE A 797 -42.89 -29.53 3.38
C ILE A 797 -41.38 -29.52 3.58
N ARG A 798 -40.88 -29.03 4.73
CA ARG A 798 -39.45 -29.09 5.06
C ARG A 798 -38.94 -30.53 5.09
N GLY A 799 -39.67 -31.44 5.73
CA GLY A 799 -39.33 -32.86 5.75
C GLY A 799 -39.23 -33.48 4.35
N LYS A 800 -40.19 -33.17 3.47
CA LYS A 800 -40.14 -33.62 2.06
C LYS A 800 -38.94 -33.04 1.31
N ILE A 801 -38.60 -31.77 1.52
CA ILE A 801 -37.43 -31.14 0.89
C ILE A 801 -36.14 -31.78 1.40
N ASP A 802 -36.02 -32.01 2.71
CA ASP A 802 -34.84 -32.64 3.32
C ASP A 802 -34.62 -34.07 2.82
N GLU A 803 -35.69 -34.85 2.64
CA GLU A 803 -35.62 -36.18 2.02
C GLU A 803 -35.07 -36.10 0.59
N ARG A 804 -35.59 -35.17 -0.23
CA ARG A 804 -35.11 -34.95 -1.61
C ARG A 804 -33.66 -34.45 -1.66
N ILE A 805 -33.24 -33.63 -0.69
CA ILE A 805 -31.85 -33.20 -0.53
C ILE A 805 -30.96 -34.41 -0.19
N ALA A 806 -31.39 -35.29 0.72
CA ALA A 806 -30.67 -36.50 1.09
C ALA A 806 -30.53 -37.47 -0.10
N GLU A 807 -31.60 -37.70 -0.86
CA GLU A 807 -31.58 -38.50 -2.09
C GLU A 807 -30.61 -37.93 -3.11
N TRP A 808 -30.67 -36.62 -3.32
CA TRP A 808 -29.78 -35.95 -4.24
C TRP A 808 -28.33 -36.05 -3.78
N LEU A 809 -28.04 -35.83 -2.50
CA LEU A 809 -26.71 -36.02 -1.89
C LEU A 809 -26.18 -37.45 -2.10
N ALA A 810 -27.01 -38.47 -1.85
CA ALA A 810 -26.65 -39.89 -2.03
C ALA A 810 -26.39 -40.27 -3.49
N GLY A 811 -27.08 -39.64 -4.43
CA GLY A 811 -26.91 -39.85 -5.88
C GLY A 811 -25.71 -39.13 -6.51
N ARG A 812 -25.00 -38.26 -5.76
CA ARG A 812 -23.89 -37.47 -6.29
C ARG A 812 -22.65 -38.34 -6.58
N LYS A 813 -22.02 -38.11 -7.75
CA LYS A 813 -20.73 -38.73 -8.14
C LYS A 813 -19.61 -37.69 -8.25
N GLY A 814 -18.48 -37.94 -7.57
CA GLY A 814 -17.22 -37.18 -7.67
C GLY A 814 -17.01 -36.07 -6.63
N THR A 815 -15.75 -35.66 -6.42
CA THR A 815 -15.37 -34.61 -5.42
C THR A 815 -15.89 -33.23 -5.82
N GLN A 816 -16.79 -32.68 -4.99
CA GLN A 816 -17.31 -31.33 -5.13
C GLN A 816 -16.44 -30.32 -4.39
N VAL A 817 -16.50 -29.06 -4.86
CA VAL A 817 -15.87 -27.92 -4.21
C VAL A 817 -17.02 -26.99 -3.87
N HIS A 818 -17.23 -26.73 -2.58
CA HIS A 818 -18.26 -25.84 -2.09
C HIS A 818 -17.79 -25.12 -0.84
N LEU A 819 -18.36 -23.94 -0.63
CA LEU A 819 -18.03 -23.09 0.52
C LEU A 819 -18.89 -23.41 1.75
N SER A 820 -20.07 -24.00 1.55
CA SER A 820 -20.99 -24.30 2.65
C SER A 820 -21.66 -25.65 2.55
N GLU A 821 -21.94 -26.26 3.69
CA GLU A 821 -22.82 -27.42 3.81
C GLU A 821 -24.26 -27.05 3.37
N ILE A 822 -25.07 -28.05 3.02
CA ILE A 822 -26.49 -27.82 2.66
C ILE A 822 -27.33 -27.88 3.93
N ARG A 823 -27.45 -26.72 4.58
CA ARG A 823 -28.29 -26.50 5.76
C ARG A 823 -29.31 -25.39 5.42
N PRO A 824 -30.42 -25.72 4.73
CA PRO A 824 -31.33 -24.72 4.18
C PRO A 824 -32.05 -23.89 5.25
N TRP A 825 -32.26 -24.46 6.44
CA TRP A 825 -33.11 -23.89 7.48
C TRP A 825 -32.38 -23.03 8.52
N ILE A 826 -31.04 -22.96 8.46
CA ILE A 826 -30.27 -22.05 9.33
C ILE A 826 -30.51 -20.61 8.86
N ASP A 827 -30.68 -19.71 9.83
CA ASP A 827 -30.85 -18.28 9.59
C ASP A 827 -32.10 -17.95 8.76
N SER A 828 -33.24 -18.56 9.12
CA SER A 828 -34.47 -18.49 8.32
C SER A 828 -35.05 -17.08 8.17
N GLU A 829 -34.82 -16.20 9.15
CA GLU A 829 -35.21 -14.78 9.11
C GLU A 829 -34.66 -14.07 7.86
N HIS A 830 -33.44 -14.44 7.45
CA HIS A 830 -32.73 -13.85 6.32
C HIS A 830 -32.78 -14.75 5.06
N ARG A 831 -33.81 -15.59 4.93
CA ARG A 831 -33.99 -16.52 3.80
C ARG A 831 -35.29 -16.27 3.05
N TRP A 832 -35.29 -16.66 1.78
CA TRP A 832 -36.48 -16.67 0.94
C TRP A 832 -36.54 -17.99 0.16
N TYR A 833 -37.58 -18.79 0.42
CA TYR A 833 -37.68 -20.15 -0.09
C TYR A 833 -38.63 -20.27 -1.28
N PHE A 834 -38.22 -21.13 -2.22
CA PHE A 834 -38.98 -21.49 -3.42
C PHE A 834 -38.85 -22.99 -3.64
N TYR A 835 -39.93 -23.65 -4.04
CA TYR A 835 -39.87 -25.04 -4.51
C TYR A 835 -40.79 -25.25 -5.72
N ALA A 836 -40.45 -26.23 -6.56
CA ALA A 836 -41.22 -26.59 -7.73
C ALA A 836 -41.88 -27.95 -7.55
N LEU A 837 -43.14 -28.05 -7.95
CA LEU A 837 -43.95 -29.26 -7.99
C LEU A 837 -44.17 -29.70 -9.43
N ASP A 838 -44.07 -31.00 -9.70
CA ASP A 838 -44.55 -31.59 -10.95
C ASP A 838 -46.08 -31.82 -10.94
N LYS A 839 -46.60 -32.43 -12.00
CA LYS A 839 -48.05 -32.71 -12.16
C LYS A 839 -48.58 -33.69 -11.12
N GLU A 840 -47.71 -34.54 -10.60
CA GLU A 840 -47.98 -35.55 -9.58
C GLU A 840 -47.85 -34.98 -8.16
N GLY A 841 -47.44 -33.72 -8.00
CA GLY A 841 -47.27 -33.06 -6.72
C GLY A 841 -45.97 -33.42 -5.99
N VAL A 842 -44.98 -33.97 -6.69
CA VAL A 842 -43.65 -34.29 -6.15
C VAL A 842 -42.73 -33.08 -6.28
N ILE A 843 -41.91 -32.84 -5.25
CA ILE A 843 -40.94 -31.75 -5.26
C ILE A 843 -39.78 -32.08 -6.19
N CYS A 844 -39.69 -31.34 -7.29
CA CYS A 844 -38.70 -31.56 -8.35
C CYS A 844 -37.52 -30.57 -8.31
N ALA A 845 -37.67 -29.39 -7.69
CA ALA A 845 -36.56 -28.47 -7.46
C ALA A 845 -36.78 -27.58 -6.23
N PHE A 846 -35.69 -27.03 -5.71
CA PHE A 846 -35.65 -26.14 -4.54
C PHE A 846 -34.65 -25.00 -4.75
N VAL A 847 -35.07 -23.77 -4.44
CA VAL A 847 -34.22 -22.58 -4.42
C VAL A 847 -34.37 -21.86 -3.08
N ALA A 848 -33.25 -21.44 -2.50
CA ALA A 848 -33.23 -20.56 -1.35
C ALA A 848 -32.37 -19.33 -1.65
N LEU A 849 -32.94 -18.15 -1.49
CA LEU A 849 -32.19 -16.90 -1.48
C LEU A 849 -31.76 -16.57 -0.05
N ALA A 850 -30.54 -16.06 0.10
CA ALA A 850 -29.98 -15.53 1.33
C ALA A 850 -29.89 -14.02 1.24
N MET A 851 -30.35 -13.31 2.27
CA MET A 851 -30.19 -11.86 2.38
C MET A 851 -28.71 -11.54 2.63
N LEU A 852 -28.16 -10.57 1.90
CA LEU A 852 -26.82 -10.01 2.12
C LEU A 852 -26.95 -8.57 2.60
N SER A 853 -25.81 -7.89 2.82
CA SER A 853 -25.79 -6.45 3.10
C SER A 853 -26.64 -5.65 2.09
N PRO A 854 -27.18 -4.49 2.47
CA PRO A 854 -27.90 -3.63 1.53
C PRO A 854 -27.12 -3.31 0.24
N ALA A 855 -25.78 -3.21 0.34
CA ALA A 855 -24.89 -2.98 -0.81
C ALA A 855 -24.74 -4.22 -1.73
N HIS A 856 -24.96 -5.44 -1.21
CA HIS A 856 -24.76 -6.68 -1.95
C HIS A 856 -26.06 -7.39 -2.33
N GLY A 857 -27.21 -6.94 -1.82
CA GLY A 857 -28.54 -7.42 -2.19
C GLY A 857 -28.84 -8.81 -1.63
N MET A 858 -28.98 -9.82 -2.48
CA MET A 858 -29.26 -11.22 -2.09
C MET A 858 -28.35 -12.22 -2.81
N GLN A 859 -28.20 -13.42 -2.26
CA GLN A 859 -27.49 -14.54 -2.89
C GLN A 859 -28.48 -15.66 -3.23
N VAL A 860 -28.41 -16.24 -4.42
CA VAL A 860 -28.97 -17.58 -4.69
C VAL A 860 -28.05 -18.60 -4.02
N LYS A 861 -28.35 -18.89 -2.75
CA LYS A 861 -27.51 -19.73 -1.88
C LYS A 861 -27.62 -21.20 -2.26
N TYR A 862 -28.84 -21.67 -2.46
CA TYR A 862 -29.13 -23.02 -2.91
C TYR A 862 -30.01 -22.97 -4.16
N SER A 863 -29.64 -23.75 -5.18
CA SER A 863 -30.43 -23.99 -6.38
C SER A 863 -30.25 -25.45 -6.77
N LEU A 864 -31.22 -26.28 -6.42
CA LEU A 864 -31.16 -27.73 -6.51
C LEU A 864 -32.24 -28.25 -7.44
N ASP A 865 -31.85 -29.02 -8.45
CA ASP A 865 -32.71 -29.90 -9.23
C ASP A 865 -32.59 -31.33 -8.68
N PHE A 866 -33.73 -31.92 -8.30
CA PHE A 866 -33.75 -33.23 -7.68
C PHE A 866 -33.77 -34.36 -8.72
N PRO A 867 -33.36 -35.58 -8.37
CA PRO A 867 -33.37 -36.70 -9.31
C PRO A 867 -34.74 -36.88 -9.98
N ASN A 868 -34.72 -37.15 -11.29
CA ASN A 868 -35.89 -37.26 -12.17
C ASN A 868 -36.68 -35.96 -12.41
N SER A 869 -36.12 -34.79 -12.08
CA SER A 869 -36.75 -33.50 -12.39
C SER A 869 -36.90 -33.29 -13.90
N PRO A 870 -38.06 -32.77 -14.36
CA PRO A 870 -38.24 -32.41 -15.77
C PRO A 870 -37.23 -31.37 -16.28
N SER A 871 -36.99 -31.36 -17.59
CA SER A 871 -35.93 -30.53 -18.19
C SER A 871 -36.36 -29.06 -18.27
N GLY A 872 -35.57 -28.16 -17.70
CA GLY A 872 -35.88 -26.72 -17.66
C GLY A 872 -36.44 -26.22 -16.33
N VAL A 873 -36.68 -27.11 -15.35
CA VAL A 873 -37.25 -26.76 -14.04
C VAL A 873 -36.33 -25.82 -13.27
N ILE A 874 -35.01 -26.06 -13.29
CA ILE A 874 -34.05 -25.22 -12.55
C ILE A 874 -33.94 -23.81 -13.14
N GLU A 875 -33.94 -23.69 -14.48
CA GLU A 875 -34.02 -22.40 -15.17
C GLU A 875 -35.31 -21.65 -14.78
N TYR A 876 -36.44 -22.37 -14.74
CA TYR A 876 -37.74 -21.79 -14.42
C TYR A 876 -37.82 -21.27 -12.99
N ILE A 877 -37.47 -22.09 -11.99
CA ILE A 877 -37.54 -21.69 -10.58
C ILE A 877 -36.53 -20.58 -10.23
N VAL A 878 -35.31 -20.63 -10.77
CA VAL A 878 -34.31 -19.57 -10.55
C VAL A 878 -34.75 -18.26 -11.18
N THR A 879 -35.33 -18.30 -12.40
CA THR A 879 -35.86 -17.10 -13.05
C THR A 879 -37.03 -16.51 -12.26
N GLN A 880 -37.94 -17.35 -11.75
CA GLN A 880 -39.03 -16.90 -10.88
C GLN A 880 -38.52 -16.29 -9.56
N ALA A 881 -37.48 -16.87 -8.95
CA ALA A 881 -36.86 -16.31 -7.75
C ALA A 881 -36.22 -14.93 -8.02
N ILE A 882 -35.52 -14.77 -9.14
CA ILE A 882 -34.93 -13.47 -9.55
C ILE A 882 -36.02 -12.43 -9.80
N GLN A 883 -37.10 -12.79 -10.52
CA GLN A 883 -38.21 -11.87 -10.80
C GLN A 883 -38.95 -11.47 -9.53
N THR A 884 -39.15 -12.42 -8.62
CA THR A 884 -39.77 -12.18 -7.31
C THR A 884 -38.90 -11.24 -6.46
N ALA A 885 -37.59 -11.45 -6.42
CA ALA A 885 -36.64 -10.55 -5.77
C ALA A 885 -36.66 -9.14 -6.40
N SER A 886 -36.71 -9.03 -7.73
CA SER A 886 -36.81 -7.75 -8.44
C SER A 886 -38.09 -6.99 -8.06
N LYS A 887 -39.24 -7.66 -7.98
CA LYS A 887 -40.51 -7.05 -7.55
C LYS A 887 -40.48 -6.62 -6.08
N GLY A 888 -39.70 -7.32 -5.25
CA GLY A 888 -39.43 -6.96 -3.85
C GLY A 888 -38.42 -5.81 -3.66
N GLY A 889 -37.97 -5.16 -4.74
CA GLY A 889 -37.03 -4.03 -4.67
C GLY A 889 -35.56 -4.41 -4.47
N VAL A 890 -35.19 -5.67 -4.69
CA VAL A 890 -33.80 -6.12 -4.61
C VAL A 890 -33.00 -5.61 -5.82
N SER A 891 -32.00 -4.76 -5.56
CA SER A 891 -31.18 -4.10 -6.57
C SER A 891 -30.09 -4.98 -7.17
N GLY A 892 -29.67 -6.04 -6.47
CA GLY A 892 -28.59 -6.92 -6.91
C GLY A 892 -28.75 -8.34 -6.36
N LEU A 893 -28.38 -9.32 -7.16
CA LEU A 893 -28.38 -10.72 -6.78
C LEU A 893 -27.06 -11.38 -7.17
N THR A 894 -26.57 -12.36 -6.41
CA THR A 894 -25.35 -13.10 -6.74
C THR A 894 -25.51 -14.62 -6.65
N PHE A 895 -24.78 -15.35 -7.47
CA PHE A 895 -24.69 -16.82 -7.39
C PHE A 895 -23.50 -17.33 -6.57
N GLY A 896 -22.76 -16.43 -5.90
CA GLY A 896 -21.55 -16.76 -5.18
C GLY A 896 -20.30 -16.72 -6.06
N ALA A 897 -19.16 -16.97 -5.42
CA ALA A 897 -17.86 -17.08 -6.07
C ALA A 897 -17.77 -18.25 -7.08
N GLY A 898 -17.39 -17.92 -8.31
CA GLY A 898 -17.08 -18.84 -9.42
C GLY A 898 -15.62 -18.73 -9.86
N ALA A 899 -15.12 -19.73 -10.59
CA ALA A 899 -13.77 -19.71 -11.13
C ALA A 899 -13.74 -18.89 -12.42
N THR A 900 -12.81 -17.93 -12.54
CA THR A 900 -12.66 -17.15 -13.77
C THR A 900 -11.84 -17.91 -14.80
N SER A 901 -12.02 -17.54 -16.08
CA SER A 901 -11.24 -18.09 -17.20
C SER A 901 -9.78 -17.59 -17.24
N ARG A 902 -9.50 -16.47 -16.57
CA ARG A 902 -8.19 -15.81 -16.53
C ARG A 902 -7.72 -15.60 -15.10
N LEU A 903 -6.40 -15.56 -14.94
CA LEU A 903 -5.74 -15.18 -13.69
C LEU A 903 -5.28 -13.73 -13.81
N ILE A 904 -5.73 -12.87 -12.90
CA ILE A 904 -5.39 -11.46 -12.85
C ILE A 904 -4.41 -11.25 -11.68
N PRO A 905 -3.20 -10.72 -11.92
CA PRO A 905 -2.30 -10.35 -10.83
C PRO A 905 -2.87 -9.16 -10.04
N GLY A 906 -2.84 -9.26 -8.71
CA GLY A 906 -3.19 -8.16 -7.81
C GLY A 906 -1.97 -7.39 -7.30
N HIS A 907 -2.10 -6.77 -6.14
CA HIS A 907 -1.03 -6.05 -5.46
C HIS A 907 0.24 -6.89 -5.23
N ASN A 908 1.39 -6.22 -5.38
CA ASN A 908 2.73 -6.73 -5.08
C ASN A 908 3.12 -8.03 -5.82
N LEU A 909 2.46 -8.31 -6.95
CA LEU A 909 2.77 -9.38 -7.89
C LEU A 909 3.18 -8.75 -9.24
N HIS A 910 4.48 -8.76 -9.56
CA HIS A 910 5.02 -8.25 -10.83
C HIS A 910 6.04 -9.20 -11.48
N GLY A 911 6.30 -9.02 -12.80
CA GLY A 911 7.41 -9.64 -13.53
C GLY A 911 7.03 -10.72 -14.57
N ALA A 912 8.04 -11.19 -15.32
CA ALA A 912 7.88 -12.17 -16.40
C ALA A 912 7.26 -13.52 -15.94
N LYS A 913 7.48 -13.89 -14.68
CA LYS A 913 6.96 -15.12 -14.04
C LYS A 913 5.42 -15.15 -13.99
N ILE A 914 4.75 -13.99 -13.95
CA ILE A 914 3.28 -13.90 -13.90
C ILE A 914 2.65 -14.23 -15.25
N LYS A 915 3.26 -13.77 -16.36
CA LYS A 915 2.76 -14.10 -17.71
C LYS A 915 2.81 -15.61 -17.98
N MET A 916 3.79 -16.32 -17.40
CA MET A 916 3.86 -17.78 -17.47
C MET A 916 2.77 -18.45 -16.62
N LEU A 917 2.53 -17.92 -15.42
CA LEU A 917 1.46 -18.38 -14.51
C LEU A 917 0.07 -18.21 -15.13
N GLU A 918 -0.18 -17.05 -15.74
CA GLU A 918 -1.42 -16.73 -16.47
C GLU A 918 -1.68 -17.72 -17.61
N ARG A 919 -0.70 -17.93 -18.50
CA ARG A 919 -0.80 -18.92 -19.60
C ARG A 919 -1.03 -20.34 -19.11
N THR A 920 -0.37 -20.70 -18.00
CA THR A 920 -0.52 -22.03 -17.39
C THR A 920 -1.92 -22.21 -16.83
N TYR A 921 -2.45 -21.22 -16.10
CA TYR A 921 -3.81 -21.25 -15.58
C TYR A 921 -4.85 -21.29 -16.71
N GLU A 922 -4.72 -20.47 -17.75
CA GLU A 922 -5.65 -20.46 -18.89
C GLU A 922 -5.73 -21.80 -19.62
N THR A 923 -4.58 -22.44 -19.85
CA THR A 923 -4.51 -23.76 -20.49
C THR A 923 -5.24 -24.81 -19.66
N LEU A 924 -5.07 -24.76 -18.33
CA LEU A 924 -5.72 -25.67 -17.40
C LEU A 924 -7.21 -25.38 -17.24
N ALA A 925 -7.60 -24.11 -17.27
CA ALA A 925 -8.98 -23.67 -17.23
C ALA A 925 -9.80 -24.22 -18.39
N LYS A 926 -9.21 -24.19 -19.59
CA LYS A 926 -9.76 -24.80 -20.80
C LYS A 926 -9.79 -26.33 -20.72
N GLN A 927 -8.70 -26.96 -20.27
CA GLN A 927 -8.59 -28.42 -20.18
C GLN A 927 -9.59 -29.04 -19.18
N PHE A 928 -9.86 -28.38 -18.06
CA PHE A 928 -10.74 -28.90 -17.00
C PHE A 928 -12.16 -28.33 -17.03
N HIS A 929 -12.51 -27.55 -18.06
CA HIS A 929 -13.82 -26.95 -18.21
C HIS A 929 -14.30 -26.20 -16.94
N LEU A 930 -13.42 -25.38 -16.35
CA LEU A 930 -13.69 -24.60 -15.12
C LEU A 930 -14.94 -23.72 -15.22
N VAL A 931 -15.27 -23.29 -16.45
CA VAL A 931 -16.19 -22.19 -16.75
C VAL A 931 -17.62 -22.68 -17.11
N ARG A 932 -17.86 -24.00 -17.23
CA ARG A 932 -19.19 -24.52 -17.65
C ARG A 932 -20.36 -24.10 -16.73
N LYS A 933 -20.11 -23.91 -15.42
CA LYS A 933 -21.15 -23.41 -14.49
C LYS A 933 -21.40 -21.91 -14.66
N SER A 934 -20.34 -21.16 -14.95
CA SER A 934 -20.40 -19.73 -15.25
C SER A 934 -21.15 -19.47 -16.56
N GLU A 935 -21.06 -20.36 -17.56
CA GLU A 935 -21.84 -20.27 -18.81
C GLU A 935 -23.36 -20.31 -18.58
N PHE A 936 -23.85 -21.14 -17.65
CA PHE A 936 -25.27 -21.17 -17.29
C PHE A 936 -25.72 -19.84 -16.65
N ARG A 937 -24.92 -19.33 -15.71
CA ARG A 937 -25.22 -18.10 -14.97
C ARG A 937 -25.10 -16.85 -15.86
N ALA A 938 -24.16 -16.85 -16.80
CA ALA A 938 -24.01 -15.80 -17.80
C ALA A 938 -25.27 -15.69 -18.69
N LYS A 939 -25.91 -16.81 -19.05
CA LYS A 939 -27.19 -16.77 -19.78
C LYS A 939 -28.34 -16.16 -18.97
N LEU A 940 -28.26 -16.21 -17.63
CA LEU A 940 -29.18 -15.50 -16.72
C LEU A 940 -28.81 -14.02 -16.51
N GLY A 941 -27.79 -13.51 -17.21
CA GLY A 941 -27.31 -12.14 -17.13
C GLY A 941 -26.27 -11.89 -16.03
N ALA A 942 -25.58 -12.93 -15.57
CA ALA A 942 -24.52 -12.78 -14.57
C ALA A 942 -23.27 -12.12 -15.16
N THR A 943 -22.68 -11.22 -14.38
CA THR A 943 -21.43 -10.51 -14.64
C THR A 943 -20.42 -10.88 -13.57
N GLU A 944 -19.13 -10.94 -13.92
CA GLU A 944 -18.05 -11.32 -13.01
C GLU A 944 -17.49 -10.09 -12.29
N GLU A 945 -17.52 -10.10 -10.96
CA GLU A 945 -16.81 -9.13 -10.11
C GLU A 945 -15.61 -9.83 -9.44
N PRO A 946 -14.36 -9.36 -9.64
CA PRO A 946 -13.18 -10.10 -9.20
C PRO A 946 -13.06 -10.20 -7.67
N LEU A 947 -12.75 -11.40 -7.18
CA LEU A 947 -12.36 -11.68 -5.80
C LEU A 947 -10.90 -12.13 -5.75
N TYR A 948 -10.26 -11.89 -4.61
CA TYR A 948 -8.81 -12.07 -4.48
C TYR A 948 -8.42 -13.10 -3.43
N ILE A 949 -7.28 -13.73 -3.69
CA ILE A 949 -6.50 -14.50 -2.72
C ILE A 949 -5.29 -13.64 -2.35
N SER A 950 -5.19 -13.28 -1.08
CA SER A 950 -4.16 -12.40 -0.53
C SER A 950 -3.36 -13.11 0.55
N TYR A 951 -2.04 -12.98 0.51
CA TYR A 951 -1.13 -13.66 1.44
C TYR A 951 0.14 -12.83 1.72
N PRO A 952 0.77 -12.98 2.90
CA PRO A 952 2.04 -12.31 3.19
C PRO A 952 3.14 -12.70 2.19
N ALA A 953 4.15 -11.86 1.97
CA ALA A 953 5.18 -12.06 0.93
C ALA A 953 5.92 -13.42 0.98
N HIS A 954 6.04 -14.03 2.16
CA HIS A 954 6.62 -15.37 2.37
C HIS A 954 5.58 -16.40 2.87
N GLY A 955 4.29 -16.07 2.72
CA GLY A 955 3.17 -16.81 3.29
C GLY A 955 2.75 -18.03 2.49
N LEU A 956 2.88 -18.01 1.15
CA LEU A 956 2.30 -19.04 0.28
C LEU A 956 3.35 -20.02 -0.26
N GLY A 957 3.88 -20.90 0.61
CA GLY A 957 4.65 -22.07 0.21
C GLY A 957 3.75 -23.26 -0.16
N SER A 958 4.34 -24.40 -0.58
CA SER A 958 3.60 -25.63 -0.99
C SER A 958 2.53 -26.09 0.03
N LYS A 959 2.82 -25.94 1.33
CA LYS A 959 1.89 -26.24 2.43
C LYS A 959 0.73 -25.25 2.50
N GLY A 960 0.96 -23.96 2.23
CA GLY A 960 -0.09 -22.95 2.15
C GLY A 960 -1.05 -23.20 0.99
N ILE A 961 -0.53 -23.61 -0.17
CA ILE A 961 -1.37 -24.06 -1.30
C ILE A 961 -2.26 -25.22 -0.88
N ARG A 962 -1.66 -26.23 -0.24
CA ARG A 962 -2.40 -27.40 0.23
C ARG A 962 -3.48 -27.00 1.23
N ALA A 963 -3.22 -26.03 2.11
CA ALA A 963 -4.23 -25.51 3.02
C ALA A 963 -5.41 -24.85 2.28
N VAL A 964 -5.15 -24.03 1.25
CA VAL A 964 -6.21 -23.44 0.41
C VAL A 964 -6.99 -24.53 -0.34
N LEU A 965 -6.32 -25.54 -0.87
CA LEU A 965 -6.99 -26.65 -1.56
C LEU A 965 -7.87 -27.47 -0.62
N ASN A 966 -7.33 -27.83 0.54
CA ASN A 966 -8.06 -28.62 1.55
C ASN A 966 -9.30 -27.87 2.07
N PHE A 967 -9.27 -26.54 2.15
CA PHE A 967 -10.44 -25.74 2.54
C PHE A 967 -11.64 -25.91 1.59
N PHE A 968 -11.34 -26.15 0.31
CA PHE A 968 -12.33 -26.35 -0.74
C PHE A 968 -12.68 -27.83 -0.97
N GLU A 969 -12.11 -28.76 -0.20
CA GLU A 969 -12.36 -30.19 -0.29
C GLU A 969 -13.31 -30.66 0.82
N ASP A 970 -14.30 -31.46 0.43
CA ASP A 970 -15.02 -32.40 1.30
C ASP A 970 -14.58 -33.84 0.94
#